data_AF-A0A945S3L8-F1
#
_entry.id   AF-A0A945S3L8-F1
#
_cell.length_a   1.000
_cell.length_b   1.000
_cell.length_c   1.000
_cell.angle_alpha   90.00
_cell.angle_beta   90.00
_cell.angle_gamma   90.00
#
_symmetry.space_group_name_H-M   'P 1'
#
loop_
_entity.id
_entity.type
_entity.pdbx_description
1 polymer ?
#
loop_
_entity_poly.entity_id
_entity_poly.type
_entity_poly.pdbx_seq_one_letter_code
_entity_poly.pdbx_strand_id
1 'polypeptide(L)'
;MPGCQATPPAGRHSAGFPLLPALQGALPRVLVCLTVACLCAKPAQAAPEPDDIGVSFAWDESGRLSVQHAGETIVSYEQLQLIDRREGWRVVSGYGKDVDLQAGGGGTELIVREEIPQILTYTKKAKGIANGLQWSLRYAISAGTGTTDNYYYLDIPAGTLYGTAYQSQTPRGPRFGEITKEGGIGSQPPITGITFYDARRELQFELGGKGAEWRLTDWSAAPHGSFRLRIEKAVAEAAVEAEATVRLTVRPGVADAGARIAAKAREFRRAEREAQLEAAGLSSKAPLAFAVPSPPRKTVGQYEVFDLDFQVGGTYTNPFDPEQIDVSAEVKLPDGSTAVRPAYFRREPSQGAAGWRSGKTEGWRVRFTPTLTGQHRFRITARNQGKEAAGPEGSFDCTPRTTRGFVRTSKQSRLYLDFENGESYVPSGINLFYMTRLGKGVPPERLEKCLAWMNQLADNAGNFVRLRMDSWWLAIEMTPDPETGYLGLGYYHQQTCWEIDQIYELAARRGLQVMHCLDNANGNVNASKQSWRRPYDLYIEENGGVCDQPEEFWSHQEARRMVRNKLRYCVARWGGHPNLMAWEFWNEVSCREPMIENATLWHRDMARYLRSIDCNAHPVTTSLMGDKTLADRIWALPEMDIIQYHFYGRTELAPGLLTLTRPSIEKHEKPFFVGEYGVGPQFRPGNAEYDPDGVQLHNGMWGSLFAGGAGAGAWWYVKSYLDRFNLYGQYRPLAEFALRVPWTAPEFRVCSLPEPTFVEAPEQRHFEDVPLPLSSQYAFKIPPVTRIEIDSRGNLKQPEMLRGQLNCAEGRKAPPTFVTCFDRPVDLIIHVTQSVGDASNTLLVDLDGERAIKTPFPAGKEADPKSEYIEAYDNWRTAYDERIVVPVPPGQHEIRVEALGKDRLEVEYKLGGAVAFEDLAPLRVRGFRTDNAIYAWLQNRSSTWRRLWDGKAPIPLPKMRLTCPQLPQGTYRVEWFDTWTGKTLGSQKVEAADRPLVLSIPPIDRDVACLIEQVK
;
A
#
# COMPACT_ATOMS: atom_id res chain seq x y z
N MET A 1 37.31 -57.78 30.39
CA MET A 1 37.01 -58.79 31.42
C MET A 1 36.54 -58.08 32.68
N PRO A 2 35.63 -58.64 33.48
CA PRO A 2 34.28 -59.19 33.24
C PRO A 2 33.24 -58.21 33.85
N GLY A 3 31.93 -58.23 33.59
CA GLY A 3 31.00 -59.36 33.53
C GLY A 3 30.33 -59.54 34.91
N CYS A 4 29.02 -59.27 34.99
CA CYS A 4 27.98 -59.70 35.96
C CYS A 4 27.06 -58.54 36.38
N GLN A 5 25.73 -58.64 36.53
CA GLN A 5 24.69 -59.60 36.15
C GLN A 5 23.34 -58.95 36.57
N ALA A 6 22.26 -59.20 35.81
CA ALA A 6 20.84 -59.29 36.21
C ALA A 6 20.07 -58.10 36.87
N THR A 7 19.18 -57.49 36.05
CA THR A 7 17.72 -57.18 36.21
C THR A 7 17.06 -56.70 37.54
N PRO A 8 15.92 -55.97 37.48
CA PRO A 8 15.75 -54.64 38.09
C PRO A 8 14.87 -54.61 39.36
N PRO A 9 14.93 -53.49 40.10
CA PRO A 9 13.73 -52.97 40.75
C PRO A 9 13.54 -51.45 40.56
N ALA A 10 12.27 -51.08 40.66
CA ALA A 10 11.72 -49.73 40.56
C ALA A 10 12.37 -48.69 41.50
N GLY A 11 12.46 -47.44 41.06
CA GLY A 11 12.76 -46.29 41.93
C GLY A 11 13.18 -45.03 41.18
N ARG A 12 12.35 -43.99 41.29
CA ARG A 12 12.46 -42.60 40.76
C ARG A 12 13.83 -41.96 41.10
N HIS A 13 14.41 -41.03 40.34
CA HIS A 13 13.87 -39.70 40.00
C HIS A 13 14.53 -39.12 38.74
N SER A 14 13.76 -39.04 37.66
CA SER A 14 13.85 -37.94 36.69
C SER A 14 12.81 -36.90 37.09
N ALA A 15 13.19 -35.62 37.14
CA ALA A 15 12.24 -34.52 37.21
C ALA A 15 11.57 -34.36 35.83
N GLY A 16 10.71 -35.32 35.50
CA GLY A 16 9.72 -35.18 34.46
C GLY A 16 8.51 -34.46 35.04
N PHE A 17 7.99 -33.46 34.31
CA PHE A 17 6.66 -32.90 34.53
C PHE A 17 5.61 -34.02 34.54
N PRO A 18 4.88 -34.25 35.65
CA PRO A 18 3.82 -35.23 35.65
C PRO A 18 2.52 -34.61 35.11
N LEU A 19 2.14 -35.07 33.92
CA LEU A 19 0.79 -35.46 33.51
C LEU A 19 -0.38 -35.06 34.45
N LEU A 20 -1.25 -34.17 33.96
CA LEU A 20 -2.69 -34.20 34.22
C LEU A 20 -3.45 -34.47 32.90
N PRO A 21 -3.61 -35.74 32.52
CA PRO A 21 -4.60 -36.19 31.55
C PRO A 21 -5.94 -36.37 32.28
N ALA A 22 -6.69 -35.27 32.44
CA ALA A 22 -8.08 -35.29 32.90
C ALA A 22 -8.84 -34.02 32.46
N LEU A 23 -8.71 -33.65 31.18
CA LEU A 23 -9.65 -32.73 30.50
C LEU A 23 -9.98 -33.27 29.09
N GLN A 24 -10.11 -34.59 28.97
CA GLN A 24 -10.82 -35.23 27.88
C GLN A 24 -12.33 -35.26 28.22
N GLY A 25 -13.18 -34.45 27.56
CA GLY A 25 -14.58 -34.87 27.33
C GLY A 25 -15.84 -34.08 27.77
N ALA A 26 -15.82 -32.86 28.36
CA ALA A 26 -17.08 -32.15 28.75
C ALA A 26 -17.55 -31.02 27.80
N LEU A 27 -17.11 -31.12 26.54
CA LEU A 27 -16.92 -30.01 25.60
C LEU A 27 -18.09 -29.50 24.71
N PRO A 28 -19.40 -29.75 24.96
CA PRO A 28 -20.48 -29.02 24.26
C PRO A 28 -21.30 -28.01 25.10
N ARG A 29 -21.19 -27.99 26.44
CA ARG A 29 -22.37 -27.71 27.29
C ARG A 29 -22.44 -26.35 28.00
N VAL A 30 -21.33 -25.67 28.25
CA VAL A 30 -21.28 -24.41 29.01
C VAL A 30 -21.77 -23.18 28.20
N LEU A 31 -21.63 -23.18 26.87
CA LEU A 31 -21.93 -21.98 26.07
C LEU A 31 -23.35 -21.92 25.48
N VAL A 32 -23.97 -23.08 25.26
CA VAL A 32 -25.42 -23.18 24.98
C VAL A 32 -26.24 -22.72 26.20
N CYS A 33 -25.69 -22.82 27.41
CA CYS A 33 -26.35 -22.46 28.67
C CYS A 33 -26.48 -20.95 28.93
N LEU A 34 -25.75 -20.11 28.19
CA LEU A 34 -25.79 -18.65 28.30
C LEU A 34 -26.73 -17.98 27.29
N THR A 35 -26.95 -18.56 26.10
CA THR A 35 -27.81 -17.96 25.04
C THR A 35 -29.27 -17.85 25.46
N VAL A 36 -29.73 -18.69 26.38
CA VAL A 36 -31.12 -18.63 26.85
C VAL A 36 -31.30 -17.49 27.80
N ALA A 37 -30.26 -17.20 28.57
CA ALA A 37 -30.46 -16.40 29.72
C ALA A 37 -31.63 -17.08 30.56
N CYS A 38 -32.05 -16.60 31.69
CA CYS A 38 -31.92 -15.22 32.01
C CYS A 38 -32.54 -14.32 30.91
N LEU A 39 -33.18 -14.84 29.84
CA LEU A 39 -34.09 -14.02 29.04
C LEU A 39 -35.17 -13.54 30.03
N CYS A 40 -35.38 -14.24 31.18
CA CYS A 40 -36.60 -14.07 31.97
C CYS A 40 -36.60 -14.37 33.50
N ALA A 41 -35.66 -15.09 34.12
CA ALA A 41 -36.02 -15.76 35.38
C ALA A 41 -36.07 -14.87 36.66
N LYS A 42 -37.26 -14.75 37.29
CA LYS A 42 -37.54 -14.70 38.77
C LYS A 42 -38.98 -15.24 39.02
N PRO A 43 -39.42 -15.72 40.21
CA PRO A 43 -38.91 -15.43 41.57
C PRO A 43 -38.81 -16.60 42.59
N ALA A 44 -38.09 -16.34 43.68
CA ALA A 44 -38.27 -16.92 45.02
C ALA A 44 -38.17 -18.45 45.19
N GLN A 45 -36.95 -18.98 45.19
CA GLN A 45 -36.40 -19.93 46.18
C GLN A 45 -34.94 -20.22 45.78
N ALA A 46 -34.12 -20.67 46.72
CA ALA A 46 -32.65 -20.66 46.75
C ALA A 46 -31.93 -20.87 45.41
N ALA A 47 -30.77 -20.19 45.24
CA ALA A 47 -29.83 -20.48 44.16
C ALA A 47 -29.62 -22.01 44.10
N PRO A 48 -29.68 -22.63 42.91
CA PRO A 48 -29.45 -24.07 42.80
C PRO A 48 -28.08 -24.38 43.40
N GLU A 49 -28.04 -25.41 44.25
CA GLU A 49 -26.78 -25.84 44.87
C GLU A 49 -25.76 -26.23 43.79
N PRO A 50 -24.46 -26.16 44.09
CA PRO A 50 -23.41 -26.40 43.10
C PRO A 50 -23.52 -27.82 42.58
N ASP A 51 -23.85 -27.95 41.29
CA ASP A 51 -23.73 -29.25 40.63
C ASP A 51 -22.24 -29.65 40.58
N ASP A 52 -21.96 -30.96 40.58
CA ASP A 52 -20.64 -31.62 40.65
C ASP A 52 -19.60 -31.20 39.58
N ILE A 53 -19.89 -30.18 38.76
CA ILE A 53 -19.05 -29.60 37.71
C ILE A 53 -18.44 -28.23 38.09
N GLY A 54 -18.70 -27.71 39.30
CA GLY A 54 -18.02 -26.55 39.86
C GLY A 54 -18.51 -25.18 39.38
N VAL A 55 -19.73 -25.08 38.83
CA VAL A 55 -20.36 -23.82 38.41
C VAL A 55 -21.24 -23.29 39.54
N SER A 56 -21.14 -22.01 39.86
CA SER A 56 -21.98 -21.33 40.85
C SER A 56 -22.56 -20.03 40.31
N PHE A 57 -23.65 -19.58 40.91
CA PHE A 57 -24.31 -18.32 40.57
C PHE A 57 -24.13 -17.36 41.73
N ALA A 58 -23.56 -16.19 41.45
CA ALA A 58 -23.39 -15.14 42.45
C ALA A 58 -24.26 -13.95 42.09
N TRP A 59 -25.14 -13.60 43.02
CA TRP A 59 -25.88 -12.36 42.98
C TRP A 59 -25.08 -11.30 43.73
N ASP A 60 -24.91 -10.13 43.12
CA ASP A 60 -24.38 -8.99 43.86
C ASP A 60 -25.46 -8.37 44.77
N GLU A 61 -25.06 -7.46 45.65
CA GLU A 61 -25.95 -6.75 46.58
C GLU A 61 -27.05 -5.94 45.87
N SER A 62 -26.89 -5.68 44.56
CA SER A 62 -27.86 -4.99 43.71
C SER A 62 -28.80 -5.96 42.98
N GLY A 63 -28.70 -7.27 43.23
CA GLY A 63 -29.55 -8.29 42.62
C GLY A 63 -29.23 -8.56 41.15
N ARG A 64 -27.98 -8.34 40.71
CA ARG A 64 -27.49 -8.67 39.36
C ARG A 64 -26.84 -10.05 39.37
N LEU A 65 -27.10 -10.83 38.33
CA LEU A 65 -26.62 -12.20 38.21
C LEU A 65 -25.24 -12.24 37.52
N SER A 66 -24.29 -12.92 38.15
CA SER A 66 -23.01 -13.31 37.54
C SER A 66 -22.86 -14.83 37.58
N VAL A 67 -22.22 -15.39 36.54
CA VAL A 67 -21.94 -16.82 36.47
C VAL A 67 -20.49 -17.05 36.85
N GLN A 68 -20.25 -17.95 37.80
CA GLN A 68 -18.93 -18.29 38.30
C GLN A 68 -18.59 -19.76 38.03
N HIS A 69 -17.30 -20.06 37.86
CA HIS A 69 -16.78 -21.42 37.85
C HIS A 69 -15.57 -21.49 38.78
N ALA A 70 -15.59 -22.44 39.71
CA ALA A 70 -14.55 -22.62 40.74
C ALA A 70 -14.21 -21.33 41.54
N GLY A 71 -15.18 -20.44 41.74
CA GLY A 71 -15.03 -19.19 42.48
C GLY A 71 -14.62 -17.97 41.64
N GLU A 72 -14.43 -18.12 40.33
CA GLU A 72 -14.09 -17.02 39.41
C GLU A 72 -15.26 -16.66 38.49
N THR A 73 -15.53 -15.35 38.29
CA THR A 73 -16.60 -14.86 37.42
C THR A 73 -16.25 -15.00 35.95
N ILE A 74 -17.06 -15.76 35.21
CA ILE A 74 -16.85 -16.06 33.79
C ILE A 74 -17.81 -15.32 32.85
N VAL A 75 -18.96 -14.81 33.34
CA VAL A 75 -19.87 -13.90 32.62
C VAL A 75 -20.46 -12.87 33.57
N SER A 76 -20.39 -11.58 33.20
CA SER A 76 -20.99 -10.48 33.95
C SER A 76 -22.34 -10.04 33.38
N TYR A 77 -23.20 -9.49 34.24
CA TYR A 77 -24.52 -8.97 33.89
C TYR A 77 -24.51 -7.97 32.70
N GLU A 78 -23.47 -7.16 32.58
CA GLU A 78 -23.34 -6.15 31.51
C GLU A 78 -23.22 -6.75 30.10
N GLN A 79 -22.84 -8.02 29.99
CA GLN A 79 -22.69 -8.74 28.71
C GLN A 79 -24.02 -9.35 28.20
N LEU A 80 -25.13 -9.16 28.93
CA LEU A 80 -26.47 -9.72 28.64
C LEU A 80 -27.48 -8.58 28.39
N GLN A 81 -27.52 -7.94 27.20
CA GLN A 81 -28.46 -6.85 26.92
C GLN A 81 -29.19 -6.94 25.56
N LEU A 82 -30.51 -6.65 25.58
CA LEU A 82 -31.37 -6.31 24.44
C LEU A 82 -31.50 -4.76 24.40
N ILE A 83 -31.20 -4.11 23.27
CA ILE A 83 -31.12 -2.63 23.19
C ILE A 83 -32.09 -2.07 22.12
N ASP A 84 -33.06 -1.25 22.54
CA ASP A 84 -33.79 -0.28 21.70
C ASP A 84 -33.12 1.10 21.85
N ARG A 85 -32.91 1.85 20.76
CA ARG A 85 -32.08 3.06 20.71
C ARG A 85 -32.83 4.40 20.75
N ARG A 86 -34.11 4.45 21.15
CA ARG A 86 -34.79 5.74 21.38
C ARG A 86 -34.30 6.44 22.66
N GLU A 87 -34.17 7.77 22.62
CA GLU A 87 -33.51 8.60 23.63
C GLU A 87 -34.05 8.41 25.06
N GLY A 88 -33.14 8.26 26.04
CA GLY A 88 -33.46 8.02 27.46
C GLY A 88 -33.42 6.54 27.82
N TRP A 89 -32.21 5.98 27.95
CA TRP A 89 -31.96 4.56 28.17
C TRP A 89 -32.82 3.95 29.30
N ARG A 90 -33.75 3.07 28.94
CA ARG A 90 -34.36 2.08 29.84
C ARG A 90 -34.27 0.69 29.22
N VAL A 91 -33.61 -0.22 29.93
CA VAL A 91 -33.72 -1.66 29.72
C VAL A 91 -35.17 -2.06 30.03
N VAL A 92 -35.92 -2.51 29.03
CA VAL A 92 -37.28 -3.06 29.26
C VAL A 92 -37.13 -4.54 29.65
N SER A 93 -36.83 -4.81 30.92
CA SER A 93 -37.17 -6.10 31.54
C SER A 93 -38.41 -5.89 32.41
N GLY A 94 -39.55 -5.66 31.77
CA GLY A 94 -40.86 -5.67 32.43
C GLY A 94 -41.33 -7.11 32.56
N TYR A 95 -41.24 -7.68 33.77
CA TYR A 95 -41.67 -9.04 34.08
C TYR A 95 -43.18 -9.24 33.85
N GLY A 96 -43.54 -10.04 32.86
CA GLY A 96 -44.89 -10.56 32.63
C GLY A 96 -44.98 -12.03 33.05
N LYS A 97 -46.07 -12.40 33.74
CA LYS A 97 -46.29 -13.74 34.31
C LYS A 97 -46.83 -14.72 33.26
N ASP A 98 -46.54 -16.00 33.51
CA ASP A 98 -47.19 -17.23 33.00
C ASP A 98 -46.33 -18.10 32.05
N VAL A 99 -45.68 -19.12 32.63
CA VAL A 99 -45.02 -20.22 31.90
C VAL A 99 -45.93 -21.44 31.95
N ASP A 100 -46.41 -21.90 30.80
CA ASP A 100 -47.30 -23.07 30.69
C ASP A 100 -46.50 -24.30 30.24
N LEU A 101 -46.25 -25.25 31.15
CA LEU A 101 -45.48 -26.46 30.90
C LEU A 101 -46.42 -27.62 30.52
N GLN A 102 -46.48 -28.01 29.25
CA GLN A 102 -47.16 -29.24 28.83
C GLN A 102 -46.16 -30.38 28.61
N ALA A 103 -46.17 -31.37 29.51
CA ALA A 103 -45.44 -32.62 29.32
C ALA A 103 -46.27 -33.59 28.47
N GLY A 104 -45.93 -33.73 27.18
CA GLY A 104 -46.45 -34.77 26.30
C GLY A 104 -45.50 -35.98 26.25
N GLY A 105 -46.02 -37.19 26.45
CA GLY A 105 -45.23 -38.42 26.54
C GLY A 105 -44.38 -38.73 25.29
N GLY A 106 -43.10 -39.01 25.50
CA GLY A 106 -42.14 -39.45 24.48
C GLY A 106 -40.87 -38.59 24.30
N GLY A 107 -40.79 -37.45 24.98
CA GLY A 107 -39.61 -36.59 25.03
C GLY A 107 -39.97 -35.23 25.63
N THR A 108 -39.15 -34.70 26.53
CA THR A 108 -39.43 -33.43 27.23
C THR A 108 -39.35 -32.25 26.25
N GLU A 109 -40.49 -31.81 25.70
CA GLU A 109 -40.60 -30.59 24.90
C GLU A 109 -40.93 -29.42 25.85
N LEU A 110 -39.96 -28.56 26.13
CA LEU A 110 -40.18 -27.35 26.95
C LEU A 110 -40.65 -26.21 26.03
N ILE A 111 -41.85 -25.68 26.25
CA ILE A 111 -42.39 -24.52 25.54
C ILE A 111 -42.51 -23.36 26.53
N VAL A 112 -41.81 -22.26 26.27
CA VAL A 112 -41.91 -21.02 27.06
C VAL A 112 -42.43 -19.92 26.14
N ARG A 113 -43.46 -19.20 26.57
CA ARG A 113 -44.05 -18.05 25.86
C ARG A 113 -44.07 -16.86 26.83
N GLU A 114 -43.54 -15.73 26.41
CA GLU A 114 -43.63 -14.47 27.15
C GLU A 114 -44.03 -13.33 26.22
N GLU A 115 -44.87 -12.43 26.73
CA GLU A 115 -45.28 -11.19 26.05
C GLU A 115 -44.58 -9.99 26.69
N ILE A 116 -43.88 -9.20 25.86
CA ILE A 116 -43.28 -7.93 26.28
C ILE A 116 -44.22 -6.80 25.84
N PRO A 117 -44.60 -5.86 26.73
CA PRO A 117 -45.49 -4.76 26.37
C PRO A 117 -44.92 -3.96 25.20
N GLN A 118 -45.73 -3.80 24.16
CA GLN A 118 -45.37 -3.21 22.86
C GLN A 118 -44.31 -4.00 22.09
N ILE A 119 -44.72 -5.07 21.39
CA ILE A 119 -44.18 -5.53 20.09
C ILE A 119 -43.47 -6.91 20.07
N LEU A 120 -43.28 -7.66 21.17
CA LEU A 120 -42.55 -8.95 21.11
C LEU A 120 -43.25 -10.13 21.82
N THR A 121 -43.38 -11.24 21.10
CA THR A 121 -43.66 -12.57 21.66
C THR A 121 -42.61 -13.54 21.17
N TYR A 122 -41.88 -14.23 22.06
CA TYR A 122 -40.95 -15.29 21.65
C TYR A 122 -41.43 -16.66 22.14
N THR A 123 -41.08 -17.71 21.40
CA THR A 123 -41.37 -19.10 21.75
C THR A 123 -40.10 -19.95 21.62
N LYS A 124 -39.70 -20.59 22.72
CA LYS A 124 -38.60 -21.55 22.75
C LYS A 124 -39.16 -22.97 22.69
N LYS A 125 -38.58 -23.85 21.85
CA LYS A 125 -38.87 -25.29 21.83
C LYS A 125 -37.56 -26.08 21.91
N ALA A 126 -37.38 -26.84 22.98
CA ALA A 126 -36.23 -27.73 23.14
C ALA A 126 -36.67 -29.19 22.93
N LYS A 127 -36.08 -29.88 21.95
CA LYS A 127 -36.08 -31.35 21.84
C LYS A 127 -34.64 -31.82 22.04
N GLY A 128 -34.42 -32.96 22.69
CA GLY A 128 -33.12 -33.41 23.20
C GLY A 128 -31.90 -33.13 22.31
N ILE A 129 -30.71 -32.93 22.91
CA ILE A 129 -29.48 -32.35 22.33
C ILE A 129 -29.12 -32.86 20.91
N ALA A 130 -29.46 -34.11 20.56
CA ALA A 130 -29.23 -34.67 19.23
C ALA A 130 -30.12 -34.07 18.10
N ASN A 131 -31.26 -33.47 18.44
CA ASN A 131 -32.28 -32.98 17.49
C ASN A 131 -32.34 -31.44 17.37
N GLY A 132 -31.45 -30.70 18.05
CA GLY A 132 -31.32 -29.24 17.97
C GLY A 132 -32.26 -28.43 18.88
N LEU A 133 -31.86 -27.19 19.18
CA LEU A 133 -32.63 -26.18 19.91
C LEU A 133 -33.32 -25.25 18.91
N GLN A 134 -34.63 -25.06 19.01
CA GLN A 134 -35.37 -24.18 18.10
C GLN A 134 -35.96 -22.97 18.84
N TRP A 135 -35.79 -21.80 18.22
CA TRP A 135 -36.29 -20.52 18.68
C TRP A 135 -37.17 -19.89 17.59
N SER A 136 -38.31 -19.33 18.00
CA SER A 136 -39.10 -18.41 17.18
C SER A 136 -39.26 -17.10 17.93
N LEU A 137 -38.97 -15.99 17.25
CA LEU A 137 -39.15 -14.63 17.71
C LEU A 137 -40.19 -13.98 16.80
N ARG A 138 -41.38 -13.67 17.32
CA ARG A 138 -42.39 -12.93 16.59
C ARG A 138 -42.40 -11.48 17.09
N TYR A 139 -42.34 -10.52 16.18
CA TYR A 139 -42.45 -9.13 16.53
C TYR A 139 -43.27 -8.31 15.53
N ALA A 140 -44.15 -7.44 16.04
CA ALA A 140 -45.12 -6.67 15.25
C ALA A 140 -44.79 -5.16 15.24
N ILE A 141 -44.09 -4.65 14.21
CA ILE A 141 -43.77 -3.21 14.15
C ILE A 141 -44.99 -2.42 13.67
N SER A 142 -45.42 -1.41 14.43
CA SER A 142 -46.47 -0.47 14.00
C SER A 142 -45.97 0.44 12.87
N ALA A 143 -46.78 0.61 11.82
CA ALA A 143 -46.45 1.52 10.71
C ALA A 143 -46.29 2.96 11.20
N GLY A 144 -45.20 3.62 10.79
CA GLY A 144 -45.06 5.08 10.95
C GLY A 144 -43.68 5.61 11.38
N THR A 145 -42.70 4.76 11.68
CA THR A 145 -41.41 5.24 12.28
C THR A 145 -40.31 5.59 11.28
N GLY A 146 -40.51 5.41 9.97
CA GLY A 146 -39.65 5.97 8.91
C GLY A 146 -38.15 5.63 8.95
N THR A 147 -37.71 4.71 9.81
CA THR A 147 -36.28 4.48 10.10
C THR A 147 -35.90 3.03 9.83
N THR A 148 -34.78 2.86 9.12
CA THR A 148 -34.06 1.60 8.84
C THR A 148 -33.34 1.02 10.07
N ASP A 149 -33.59 1.59 11.26
CA ASP A 149 -32.72 1.46 12.43
C ASP A 149 -33.24 0.49 13.50
N ASN A 150 -34.32 -0.24 13.21
CA ASN A 150 -34.79 -1.32 14.07
C ASN A 150 -34.25 -2.66 13.56
N TYR A 151 -33.28 -3.21 14.27
CA TYR A 151 -32.69 -4.52 13.97
C TYR A 151 -32.45 -5.30 15.25
N TYR A 152 -32.73 -6.59 15.20
CA TYR A 152 -32.43 -7.51 16.29
C TYR A 152 -31.16 -8.26 15.99
N TYR A 153 -30.50 -8.78 17.01
CA TYR A 153 -29.32 -9.57 16.78
C TYR A 153 -29.09 -10.68 17.79
N LEU A 154 -28.43 -11.73 17.33
CA LEU A 154 -27.84 -12.76 18.15
C LEU A 154 -26.31 -12.55 18.16
N ASP A 155 -25.77 -12.27 19.35
CA ASP A 155 -24.33 -12.15 19.56
C ASP A 155 -23.73 -13.52 19.90
N ILE A 156 -22.72 -13.92 19.14
CA ILE A 156 -21.93 -15.13 19.35
C ILE A 156 -20.55 -14.69 19.82
N PRO A 157 -20.09 -15.04 21.04
CA PRO A 157 -18.81 -14.55 21.55
C PRO A 157 -17.66 -14.93 20.62
N ALA A 158 -16.79 -13.97 20.27
CA ALA A 158 -15.79 -14.18 19.22
C ALA A 158 -14.76 -15.26 19.59
N GLY A 159 -14.42 -15.40 20.88
CA GLY A 159 -13.61 -16.50 21.39
C GLY A 159 -14.18 -17.90 21.10
N THR A 160 -15.49 -18.01 20.87
CA THR A 160 -16.17 -19.26 20.50
C THR A 160 -15.91 -19.65 19.05
N LEU A 161 -15.67 -18.64 18.20
CA LEU A 161 -15.63 -18.77 16.75
C LEU A 161 -14.24 -18.50 16.16
N TYR A 162 -13.26 -18.01 16.92
CA TYR A 162 -11.90 -17.84 16.39
C TYR A 162 -11.28 -19.15 15.92
N GLY A 163 -10.75 -19.13 14.70
CA GLY A 163 -10.20 -20.31 14.02
C GLY A 163 -11.28 -21.29 13.53
N THR A 164 -12.56 -20.88 13.56
CA THR A 164 -13.65 -21.70 13.02
C THR A 164 -13.92 -21.32 11.57
N ALA A 165 -14.15 -22.32 10.73
CA ALA A 165 -14.64 -22.11 9.39
C ALA A 165 -16.17 -21.97 9.43
N TYR A 166 -16.75 -21.22 8.50
CA TYR A 166 -18.20 -21.09 8.37
C TYR A 166 -18.69 -21.32 6.95
N GLN A 167 -19.95 -21.74 6.84
CA GLN A 167 -20.70 -21.87 5.59
C GLN A 167 -22.07 -21.18 5.78
N SER A 168 -22.31 -20.05 5.11
CA SER A 168 -23.60 -19.37 5.13
C SER A 168 -24.41 -19.63 3.86
N GLN A 169 -25.69 -19.98 3.98
CA GLN A 169 -26.61 -20.12 2.86
C GLN A 169 -27.16 -18.76 2.45
N THR A 170 -26.97 -18.38 1.18
CA THR A 170 -27.46 -17.11 0.62
C THR A 170 -28.28 -17.36 -0.65
N PRO A 171 -29.07 -16.38 -1.15
CA PRO A 171 -29.78 -16.51 -2.43
C PRO A 171 -28.87 -16.79 -3.64
N ARG A 172 -27.57 -16.46 -3.55
CA ARG A 172 -26.57 -16.71 -4.61
C ARG A 172 -25.80 -18.03 -4.41
N GLY A 173 -26.17 -18.84 -3.41
CA GLY A 173 -25.49 -20.08 -3.04
C GLY A 173 -24.76 -20.00 -1.68
N PRO A 174 -24.15 -21.12 -1.23
CA PRO A 174 -23.41 -21.16 0.02
C PRO A 174 -22.11 -20.36 -0.06
N ARG A 175 -21.87 -19.44 0.88
CA ARG A 175 -20.58 -18.75 1.04
C ARG A 175 -19.76 -19.42 2.13
N PHE A 176 -18.47 -19.60 1.89
CA PHE A 176 -17.54 -20.19 2.84
C PHE A 176 -16.52 -19.14 3.29
N GLY A 177 -16.09 -19.21 4.54
CA GLY A 177 -15.03 -18.35 5.06
C GLY A 177 -14.46 -18.88 6.37
N GLU A 178 -13.50 -18.15 6.92
CA GLU A 178 -12.91 -18.44 8.22
C GLU A 178 -13.00 -17.23 9.13
N ILE A 179 -13.16 -17.51 10.41
CA ILE A 179 -13.21 -16.48 11.43
C ILE A 179 -11.83 -16.31 12.04
N THR A 180 -11.20 -15.18 11.76
CA THR A 180 -9.87 -14.84 12.27
C THR A 180 -9.96 -14.03 13.56
N LYS A 181 -8.85 -13.98 14.33
CA LYS A 181 -8.74 -13.13 15.53
C LYS A 181 -8.80 -11.63 15.22
N GLU A 182 -8.54 -11.25 13.97
CA GLU A 182 -8.47 -9.85 13.53
C GLU A 182 -9.84 -9.33 13.06
N GLY A 183 -10.86 -10.19 12.98
CA GLY A 183 -12.14 -9.86 12.34
C GLY A 183 -12.01 -9.73 10.82
N GLY A 184 -13.12 -9.53 10.11
CA GLY A 184 -13.12 -9.22 8.67
C GLY A 184 -14.22 -9.83 7.80
N ILE A 185 -15.29 -10.42 8.36
CA ILE A 185 -16.33 -11.06 7.53
C ILE A 185 -17.18 -10.04 6.74
N GLY A 186 -17.15 -8.76 7.16
CA GLY A 186 -18.00 -7.71 6.59
C GLY A 186 -19.49 -7.99 6.79
N SER A 187 -20.36 -7.20 6.16
CA SER A 187 -21.79 -7.51 6.07
C SER A 187 -22.04 -8.47 4.93
N GLN A 188 -22.63 -9.62 5.21
CA GLN A 188 -23.05 -10.55 4.17
C GLN A 188 -24.39 -10.11 3.52
N PRO A 189 -24.70 -10.58 2.30
CA PRO A 189 -26.05 -10.57 1.76
C PRO A 189 -27.03 -11.27 2.71
N PRO A 190 -28.35 -11.15 2.50
CA PRO A 190 -29.32 -11.92 3.25
C PRO A 190 -28.98 -13.42 3.25
N ILE A 191 -29.09 -14.07 4.41
CA ILE A 191 -28.78 -15.48 4.62
C ILE A 191 -29.99 -16.23 5.15
N THR A 192 -30.13 -17.51 4.78
CA THR A 192 -31.19 -18.41 5.28
C THR A 192 -30.64 -19.47 6.24
N GLY A 193 -29.33 -19.46 6.47
CA GLY A 193 -28.67 -20.31 7.43
C GLY A 193 -27.18 -20.07 7.48
N ILE A 194 -26.54 -20.50 8.56
CA ILE A 194 -25.08 -20.49 8.68
C ILE A 194 -24.61 -21.64 9.54
N THR A 195 -23.58 -22.34 9.11
CA THR A 195 -22.93 -23.39 9.88
C THR A 195 -21.52 -22.97 10.24
N PHE A 196 -21.14 -23.05 11.51
CA PHE A 196 -19.75 -22.89 11.97
C PHE A 196 -19.17 -24.25 12.31
N TYR A 197 -17.88 -24.40 12.07
CA TYR A 197 -17.18 -25.66 12.23
C TYR A 197 -15.86 -25.45 12.94
N ASP A 198 -15.61 -26.28 13.95
CA ASP A 198 -14.33 -26.38 14.62
C ASP A 198 -13.95 -27.86 14.82
N ALA A 199 -12.72 -28.12 15.28
CA ALA A 199 -12.21 -29.48 15.47
C ALA A 199 -13.01 -30.32 16.49
N ARG A 200 -13.92 -29.68 17.23
CA ARG A 200 -14.62 -30.20 18.42
C ARG A 200 -16.15 -30.13 18.27
N ARG A 201 -16.71 -29.28 17.39
CA ARG A 201 -18.16 -29.10 17.17
C ARG A 201 -18.52 -28.48 15.82
N GLU A 202 -19.77 -28.73 15.41
CA GLU A 202 -20.48 -28.04 14.31
C GLU A 202 -21.69 -27.30 14.89
N LEU A 203 -21.84 -26.01 14.56
CA LEU A 203 -22.94 -25.14 14.99
C LEU A 203 -23.74 -24.70 13.77
N GLN A 204 -24.89 -25.32 13.53
CA GLN A 204 -25.76 -25.00 12.40
C GLN A 204 -26.92 -24.12 12.85
N PHE A 205 -27.01 -22.92 12.28
CA PHE A 205 -28.12 -21.99 12.40
C PHE A 205 -28.99 -22.08 11.15
N GLU A 206 -30.25 -22.45 11.28
CA GLU A 206 -31.27 -22.31 10.24
C GLU A 206 -32.08 -21.05 10.55
N LEU A 207 -32.17 -20.15 9.58
CA LEU A 207 -32.70 -18.80 9.75
C LEU A 207 -33.91 -18.63 8.84
N GLY A 208 -35.00 -18.09 9.36
CA GLY A 208 -36.20 -17.90 8.56
C GLY A 208 -37.19 -16.94 9.19
N GLY A 209 -38.43 -17.06 8.74
CA GLY A 209 -39.56 -16.28 9.21
C GLY A 209 -40.08 -15.26 8.19
N LYS A 210 -41.36 -14.90 8.33
CA LYS A 210 -42.09 -14.08 7.35
C LYS A 210 -41.69 -12.61 7.50
N GLY A 211 -41.22 -11.98 6.42
CA GLY A 211 -40.86 -10.55 6.40
C GLY A 211 -39.52 -10.19 7.05
N ALA A 212 -38.69 -11.18 7.39
CA ALA A 212 -37.37 -11.00 8.01
C ALA A 212 -36.23 -11.31 7.02
N GLU A 213 -35.23 -10.43 6.96
CA GLU A 213 -33.95 -10.69 6.28
C GLU A 213 -32.83 -10.84 7.33
N TRP A 214 -32.12 -11.97 7.31
CA TRP A 214 -31.00 -12.20 8.21
C TRP A 214 -29.68 -11.85 7.55
N ARG A 215 -28.73 -11.22 8.25
CA ARG A 215 -27.38 -10.96 7.76
C ARG A 215 -26.37 -11.35 8.83
N LEU A 216 -25.25 -11.93 8.41
CA LEU A 216 -24.08 -12.04 9.27
C LEU A 216 -23.22 -10.79 9.10
N THR A 217 -22.87 -10.16 10.21
CA THR A 217 -21.97 -9.00 10.25
C THR A 217 -20.93 -9.19 11.34
N ASP A 218 -19.70 -8.83 11.02
CA ASP A 218 -18.69 -8.57 12.03
C ASP A 218 -18.87 -7.14 12.56
N TRP A 219 -19.13 -6.96 13.86
CA TRP A 219 -19.32 -5.64 14.44
C TRP A 219 -18.04 -5.21 15.17
N SER A 220 -17.06 -4.80 14.37
CA SER A 220 -15.78 -4.26 14.81
C SER A 220 -15.95 -2.91 15.53
N ALA A 221 -16.50 -2.92 16.76
CA ALA A 221 -16.47 -1.86 17.79
C ALA A 221 -17.42 -2.15 18.99
N ALA A 222 -17.95 -3.36 19.18
CA ALA A 222 -18.70 -3.69 20.40
C ALA A 222 -17.75 -3.78 21.62
N PRO A 223 -18.12 -3.32 22.83
CA PRO A 223 -17.29 -3.47 24.03
C PRO A 223 -16.99 -4.93 24.42
N HIS A 224 -17.68 -5.90 23.81
CA HIS A 224 -17.74 -7.29 24.28
C HIS A 224 -17.19 -8.33 23.27
N GLY A 225 -16.67 -7.93 22.10
CA GLY A 225 -15.98 -8.84 21.16
C GLY A 225 -16.80 -10.05 20.70
N SER A 226 -17.85 -9.84 19.91
CA SER A 226 -18.79 -10.88 19.43
C SER A 226 -19.09 -10.76 17.92
N PHE A 227 -19.41 -11.89 17.28
CA PHE A 227 -20.00 -11.96 15.93
C PHE A 227 -21.50 -11.82 16.00
N ARG A 228 -22.09 -11.11 15.04
CA ARG A 228 -23.51 -10.73 15.10
C ARG A 228 -24.30 -11.31 13.94
N LEU A 229 -25.31 -12.12 14.26
CA LEU A 229 -26.39 -12.48 13.35
C LEU A 229 -27.51 -11.45 13.50
N ARG A 230 -27.62 -10.54 12.56
CA ARG A 230 -28.57 -9.42 12.55
C ARG A 230 -29.83 -9.77 11.76
N ILE A 231 -30.99 -9.35 12.25
CA ILE A 231 -32.28 -9.37 11.57
C ILE A 231 -32.58 -7.95 11.11
N GLU A 232 -32.86 -7.77 9.83
CA GLU A 232 -33.28 -6.52 9.21
C GLU A 232 -34.67 -6.68 8.58
N LYS A 233 -35.39 -5.55 8.42
CA LYS A 233 -36.68 -5.52 7.72
C LYS A 233 -36.48 -5.76 6.23
N ALA A 234 -37.15 -6.76 5.67
CA ALA A 234 -37.30 -6.91 4.23
C ALA A 234 -38.17 -5.75 3.70
N VAL A 235 -37.56 -4.80 2.97
CA VAL A 235 -38.10 -3.68 2.18
C VAL A 235 -39.45 -3.01 2.59
N ALA A 236 -39.44 -1.68 2.56
CA ALA A 236 -40.48 -0.78 3.05
C ALA A 236 -41.87 -0.89 2.37
N GLU A 237 -42.76 -1.74 2.90
CA GLU A 237 -44.22 -1.52 2.83
C GLU A 237 -44.88 -1.65 4.22
N ALA A 238 -46.13 -1.20 4.31
CA ALA A 238 -46.91 -0.90 5.53
C ALA A 238 -47.01 -2.07 6.54
N ALA A 239 -47.40 -1.76 7.79
CA ALA A 239 -47.43 -2.65 8.96
C ALA A 239 -47.63 -4.15 8.64
N VAL A 240 -46.53 -4.88 8.48
CA VAL A 240 -46.53 -6.34 8.40
C VAL A 240 -45.89 -6.86 9.68
N GLU A 241 -46.59 -7.76 10.38
CA GLU A 241 -45.97 -8.55 11.44
C GLU A 241 -44.81 -9.36 10.86
N ALA A 242 -43.61 -9.16 11.41
CA ALA A 242 -42.45 -9.95 11.03
C ALA A 242 -42.30 -11.11 12.02
N GLU A 243 -42.17 -12.32 11.50
CA GLU A 243 -41.73 -13.46 12.30
C GLU A 243 -40.29 -13.75 11.90
N ALA A 244 -39.43 -13.99 12.88
CA ALA A 244 -38.06 -14.41 12.66
C ALA A 244 -37.80 -15.69 13.45
N THR A 245 -37.30 -16.72 12.78
CA THR A 245 -37.03 -18.02 13.39
C THR A 245 -35.55 -18.34 13.31
N VAL A 246 -35.01 -18.89 14.40
CA VAL A 246 -33.63 -19.39 14.47
C VAL A 246 -33.67 -20.80 15.03
N ARG A 247 -33.21 -21.78 14.27
CA ARG A 247 -32.92 -23.12 14.81
C ARG A 247 -31.42 -23.28 14.93
N LEU A 248 -30.94 -23.62 16.12
CA LEU A 248 -29.54 -23.96 16.38
C LEU A 248 -29.41 -25.47 16.59
N THR A 249 -28.68 -26.14 15.72
CA THR A 249 -28.27 -27.54 15.88
C THR A 249 -26.78 -27.60 16.22
N VAL A 250 -26.44 -28.31 17.29
CA VAL A 250 -25.05 -28.51 17.72
C VAL A 250 -24.68 -29.98 17.51
N ARG A 251 -23.62 -30.26 16.75
CA ARG A 251 -23.12 -31.63 16.51
C ARG A 251 -21.66 -31.75 17.00
N PRO A 252 -21.19 -32.95 17.38
CA PRO A 252 -19.77 -33.19 17.63
C PRO A 252 -18.93 -32.89 16.39
N GLY A 253 -17.75 -32.31 16.58
CA GLY A 253 -16.81 -32.01 15.50
C GLY A 253 -16.20 -33.29 14.93
N VAL A 254 -15.73 -33.21 13.69
CA VAL A 254 -15.00 -34.31 13.04
C VAL A 254 -13.51 -33.94 13.02
N ALA A 255 -12.62 -34.87 13.36
CA ALA A 255 -11.20 -34.69 13.09
C ALA A 255 -11.01 -34.32 11.60
N ASP A 256 -10.19 -33.33 11.31
CA ASP A 256 -10.02 -32.70 9.98
C ASP A 256 -11.18 -31.82 9.48
N ALA A 257 -12.15 -31.43 10.31
CA ALA A 257 -13.25 -30.53 9.88
C ALA A 257 -12.73 -29.26 9.18
N GLY A 258 -11.73 -28.58 9.75
CA GLY A 258 -11.12 -27.40 9.13
C GLY A 258 -10.50 -27.69 7.76
N ALA A 259 -9.73 -28.76 7.62
CA ALA A 259 -9.13 -29.16 6.34
C ALA A 259 -10.19 -29.55 5.29
N ARG A 260 -11.26 -30.26 5.70
CA ARG A 260 -12.38 -30.64 4.84
C ARG A 260 -13.20 -29.44 4.39
N ILE A 261 -13.31 -28.40 5.22
CA ILE A 261 -14.03 -27.18 4.86
C ILE A 261 -13.18 -26.28 4.00
N ALA A 262 -11.88 -26.15 4.28
CA ALA A 262 -10.96 -25.50 3.36
C ALA A 262 -11.01 -26.18 1.99
N ALA A 263 -11.07 -27.52 1.94
CA ALA A 263 -11.27 -28.27 0.70
C ALA A 263 -12.62 -27.98 0.04
N LYS A 264 -13.75 -28.03 0.76
CA LYS A 264 -15.08 -27.67 0.22
C LYS A 264 -15.19 -26.22 -0.22
N ALA A 265 -14.54 -25.30 0.48
CA ALA A 265 -14.48 -23.89 0.14
C ALA A 265 -13.69 -23.69 -1.16
N ARG A 266 -12.55 -24.40 -1.32
CA ARG A 266 -11.82 -24.45 -2.59
C ARG A 266 -12.66 -25.03 -3.72
N GLU A 267 -13.38 -26.13 -3.48
CA GLU A 267 -14.29 -26.73 -4.47
C GLU A 267 -15.43 -25.77 -4.86
N PHE A 268 -16.05 -25.09 -3.90
CA PHE A 268 -17.11 -24.12 -4.17
C PHE A 268 -16.59 -22.91 -4.94
N ARG A 269 -15.47 -22.31 -4.50
CA ARG A 269 -14.82 -21.20 -5.21
C ARG A 269 -14.44 -21.61 -6.64
N ARG A 270 -13.97 -22.84 -6.83
CA ARG A 270 -13.68 -23.41 -8.15
C ARG A 270 -14.95 -23.52 -8.99
N ALA A 271 -16.03 -24.07 -8.45
CA ALA A 271 -17.31 -24.22 -9.17
C ALA A 271 -17.92 -22.85 -9.52
N GLU A 272 -17.87 -21.88 -8.61
CA GLU A 272 -18.32 -20.51 -8.86
C GLU A 272 -17.49 -19.85 -9.97
N ARG A 273 -16.17 -20.00 -9.94
CA ARG A 273 -15.28 -19.54 -11.01
C ARG A 273 -15.61 -20.22 -12.34
N GLU A 274 -15.79 -21.54 -12.36
CA GLU A 274 -16.16 -22.28 -13.58
C GLU A 274 -17.49 -21.77 -14.16
N ALA A 275 -18.50 -21.52 -13.32
CA ALA A 275 -19.77 -20.92 -13.72
C ALA A 275 -19.61 -19.48 -14.24
N GLN A 276 -18.75 -18.66 -13.62
CA GLN A 276 -18.43 -17.31 -14.09
C GLN A 276 -17.74 -17.33 -15.46
N LEU A 277 -16.80 -18.26 -15.67
CA LEU A 277 -16.10 -18.43 -16.95
C LEU A 277 -17.06 -18.87 -18.06
N GLU A 278 -17.99 -19.77 -17.75
CA GLU A 278 -19.05 -20.17 -18.68
C GLU A 278 -19.95 -18.99 -19.03
N ALA A 279 -20.43 -18.25 -18.02
CA ALA A 279 -21.26 -17.05 -18.20
C ALA A 279 -20.53 -15.92 -18.94
N ALA A 280 -19.21 -15.83 -18.80
CA ALA A 280 -18.39 -14.88 -19.53
C ALA A 280 -18.33 -15.21 -21.03
N GLY A 281 -18.63 -16.44 -21.45
CA GLY A 281 -18.71 -16.79 -22.87
C GLY A 281 -17.41 -16.51 -23.64
N LEU A 282 -16.25 -16.75 -23.00
CA LEU A 282 -14.93 -16.54 -23.61
C LEU A 282 -14.41 -17.79 -24.35
N SER A 283 -15.12 -18.91 -24.25
CA SER A 283 -14.74 -20.15 -24.91
C SER A 283 -15.24 -20.21 -26.36
N SER A 284 -14.51 -20.93 -27.20
CA SER A 284 -14.87 -21.19 -28.58
C SER A 284 -14.56 -22.64 -28.96
N LYS A 285 -15.35 -23.19 -29.89
CA LYS A 285 -15.13 -24.49 -30.55
C LYS A 285 -15.17 -24.33 -32.08
N ALA A 286 -14.96 -23.12 -32.57
CA ALA A 286 -14.96 -22.85 -33.99
C ALA A 286 -13.75 -23.52 -34.67
N PRO A 287 -13.85 -23.92 -35.95
CA PRO A 287 -12.69 -24.35 -36.71
C PRO A 287 -11.68 -23.20 -36.84
N LEU A 288 -10.39 -23.55 -36.91
CA LEU A 288 -9.33 -22.59 -37.14
C LEU A 288 -9.45 -22.00 -38.56
N ALA A 289 -10.01 -20.80 -38.67
CA ALA A 289 -10.26 -20.13 -39.94
C ALA A 289 -10.29 -18.60 -39.76
N PHE A 290 -9.76 -17.87 -40.73
CA PHE A 290 -9.81 -16.41 -40.77
C PHE A 290 -11.05 -15.92 -41.51
N ALA A 291 -11.69 -14.87 -40.98
CA ALA A 291 -12.49 -13.99 -41.82
C ALA A 291 -11.55 -13.06 -42.60
N VAL A 292 -11.96 -12.58 -43.77
CA VAL A 292 -11.15 -11.65 -44.58
C VAL A 292 -10.91 -10.36 -43.76
N PRO A 293 -9.66 -10.07 -43.35
CA PRO A 293 -9.35 -8.84 -42.63
C PRO A 293 -9.52 -7.64 -43.56
N SER A 294 -10.20 -6.59 -43.11
CA SER A 294 -10.29 -5.32 -43.84
C SER A 294 -9.68 -4.22 -42.98
N PRO A 295 -8.50 -3.67 -43.35
CA PRO A 295 -7.87 -2.61 -42.56
C PRO A 295 -8.72 -1.34 -42.62
N PRO A 296 -8.94 -0.64 -41.48
CA PRO A 296 -9.71 0.60 -41.45
C PRO A 296 -8.96 1.76 -42.14
N ARG A 297 -7.63 1.70 -42.21
CA ARG A 297 -6.78 2.66 -42.93
C ARG A 297 -5.73 1.92 -43.75
N LYS A 298 -5.58 2.32 -45.02
CA LYS A 298 -4.51 1.82 -45.91
C LYS A 298 -3.25 2.69 -45.86
N THR A 299 -3.31 3.84 -45.20
CA THR A 299 -2.20 4.79 -45.06
C THR A 299 -2.14 5.31 -43.64
N VAL A 300 -0.95 5.36 -43.06
CA VAL A 300 -0.65 5.93 -41.74
C VAL A 300 0.61 6.79 -41.81
N GLY A 301 0.75 7.78 -40.94
CA GLY A 301 2.00 8.52 -40.78
C GLY A 301 3.08 7.70 -40.08
N GLN A 302 4.34 8.04 -40.28
CA GLN A 302 5.45 7.52 -39.48
C GLN A 302 5.16 7.78 -37.99
N TYR A 303 5.33 6.74 -37.16
CA TYR A 303 4.96 6.74 -35.74
C TYR A 303 3.46 6.92 -35.43
N GLU A 304 2.56 6.83 -36.43
CA GLU A 304 1.13 6.70 -36.20
C GLU A 304 0.76 5.22 -36.04
N VAL A 305 -0.02 4.89 -35.01
CA VAL A 305 -0.43 3.50 -34.74
C VAL A 305 -1.31 2.98 -35.88
N PHE A 306 -0.88 1.91 -36.52
CA PHE A 306 -1.69 1.07 -37.40
C PHE A 306 -2.44 0.02 -36.56
N ASP A 307 -3.77 0.12 -36.56
CA ASP A 307 -4.67 -0.82 -35.90
C ASP A 307 -5.40 -1.67 -36.95
N LEU A 308 -5.45 -2.99 -36.73
CA LEU A 308 -6.22 -3.92 -37.54
C LEU A 308 -7.09 -4.83 -36.67
N ASP A 309 -8.40 -4.72 -36.83
CA ASP A 309 -9.39 -5.64 -36.27
C ASP A 309 -9.69 -6.79 -37.25
N PHE A 310 -9.81 -8.00 -36.74
CA PHE A 310 -10.08 -9.19 -37.54
C PHE A 310 -10.73 -10.31 -36.70
N GLN A 311 -11.27 -11.31 -37.39
CA GLN A 311 -11.84 -12.51 -36.75
C GLN A 311 -11.02 -13.73 -37.12
N VAL A 312 -10.73 -14.55 -36.12
CA VAL A 312 -10.16 -15.88 -36.30
C VAL A 312 -10.88 -16.86 -35.38
N GLY A 313 -11.42 -17.93 -35.97
CA GLY A 313 -11.98 -19.06 -35.24
C GLY A 313 -10.88 -19.92 -34.63
N GLY A 314 -11.23 -20.69 -33.60
CA GLY A 314 -10.34 -21.62 -32.95
C GLY A 314 -11.05 -22.30 -31.78
N THR A 315 -10.45 -23.38 -31.27
CA THR A 315 -10.97 -24.10 -30.10
C THR A 315 -10.15 -23.77 -28.87
N TYR A 316 -10.73 -23.05 -27.92
CA TYR A 316 -10.09 -22.60 -26.68
C TYR A 316 -11.13 -22.35 -25.58
N THR A 317 -10.72 -22.42 -24.32
CA THR A 317 -11.50 -21.96 -23.16
C THR A 317 -11.05 -20.58 -22.68
N ASN A 318 -9.80 -20.22 -22.96
CA ASN A 318 -9.21 -18.93 -22.63
C ASN A 318 -8.57 -18.30 -23.88
N PRO A 319 -9.13 -17.21 -24.45
CA PRO A 319 -8.57 -16.53 -25.62
C PRO A 319 -7.29 -15.74 -25.29
N PHE A 320 -6.94 -15.62 -24.00
CA PHE A 320 -5.75 -14.91 -23.53
C PHE A 320 -4.54 -15.84 -23.33
N ASP A 321 -4.72 -17.17 -23.39
CA ASP A 321 -3.64 -18.14 -23.24
C ASP A 321 -3.06 -18.54 -24.62
N PRO A 322 -1.82 -18.14 -24.95
CA PRO A 322 -1.21 -18.49 -26.24
C PRO A 322 -0.95 -19.99 -26.40
N GLU A 323 -0.95 -20.81 -25.34
CA GLU A 323 -0.87 -22.27 -25.49
C GLU A 323 -2.18 -22.87 -26.02
N GLN A 324 -3.31 -22.16 -25.87
CA GLN A 324 -4.59 -22.55 -26.45
C GLN A 324 -4.79 -21.92 -27.82
N ILE A 325 -4.55 -20.62 -27.95
CA ILE A 325 -4.63 -19.89 -29.23
C ILE A 325 -3.60 -18.77 -29.28
N ASP A 326 -2.57 -18.92 -30.12
CA ASP A 326 -1.54 -17.91 -30.34
C ASP A 326 -1.76 -17.23 -31.68
N VAL A 327 -2.06 -15.92 -31.65
CA VAL A 327 -2.33 -15.12 -32.85
C VAL A 327 -1.30 -14.00 -32.95
N SER A 328 -0.67 -13.85 -34.11
CA SER A 328 0.35 -12.83 -34.36
C SER A 328 0.28 -12.27 -35.78
N ALA A 329 0.89 -11.12 -35.99
CA ALA A 329 1.12 -10.55 -37.32
C ALA A 329 2.61 -10.56 -37.62
N GLU A 330 2.98 -11.14 -38.76
CA GLU A 330 4.27 -10.92 -39.39
C GLU A 330 4.16 -9.68 -40.28
N VAL A 331 5.00 -8.67 -40.04
CA VAL A 331 5.05 -7.42 -40.81
C VAL A 331 6.42 -7.31 -41.49
N LYS A 332 6.43 -7.40 -42.82
CA LYS A 332 7.59 -7.12 -43.65
C LYS A 332 7.71 -5.62 -43.85
N LEU A 333 8.86 -5.09 -43.45
CA LEU A 333 9.18 -3.67 -43.50
C LEU A 333 9.73 -3.28 -44.89
N PRO A 334 9.72 -1.98 -45.25
CA PRO A 334 10.24 -1.49 -46.53
C PRO A 334 11.71 -1.83 -46.80
N ASP A 335 12.53 -2.01 -45.76
CA ASP A 335 13.94 -2.38 -45.87
C ASP A 335 14.19 -3.90 -46.03
N GLY A 336 13.12 -4.69 -46.07
CA GLY A 336 13.17 -6.15 -46.20
C GLY A 336 13.28 -6.91 -44.88
N SER A 337 13.43 -6.22 -43.74
CA SER A 337 13.38 -6.83 -42.42
C SER A 337 11.94 -7.20 -42.02
N THR A 338 11.80 -8.03 -40.99
CA THR A 338 10.49 -8.51 -40.50
C THR A 338 10.33 -8.21 -39.02
N ALA A 339 9.18 -7.66 -38.64
CA ALA A 339 8.73 -7.52 -37.26
C ALA A 339 7.58 -8.50 -36.98
N VAL A 340 7.59 -9.14 -35.82
CA VAL A 340 6.48 -9.98 -35.35
C VAL A 340 5.74 -9.23 -34.25
N ARG A 341 4.42 -9.13 -34.37
CA ARG A 341 3.56 -8.48 -33.37
C ARG A 341 2.55 -9.47 -32.82
N PRO A 342 2.51 -9.70 -31.50
CA PRO A 342 1.42 -10.46 -30.91
C PRO A 342 0.09 -9.71 -31.13
N ALA A 343 -0.95 -10.44 -31.53
CA ALA A 343 -2.32 -9.95 -31.50
C ALA A 343 -2.93 -10.22 -30.12
N TYR A 344 -4.01 -9.50 -29.81
CA TYR A 344 -4.75 -9.64 -28.56
C TYR A 344 -6.24 -9.78 -28.83
N PHE A 345 -6.88 -10.60 -27.98
CA PHE A 345 -8.34 -10.67 -27.93
C PHE A 345 -8.91 -9.47 -27.18
N ARG A 346 -9.98 -8.90 -27.73
CA ARG A 346 -10.70 -7.78 -27.14
C ARG A 346 -12.20 -8.03 -27.23
N ARG A 347 -12.89 -7.68 -26.14
CA ARG A 347 -14.33 -7.46 -26.12
C ARG A 347 -14.58 -6.05 -25.61
N GLU A 348 -15.18 -5.19 -26.42
CA GLU A 348 -15.46 -3.83 -25.95
C GLU A 348 -16.51 -3.87 -24.83
N PRO A 349 -16.33 -3.13 -23.73
CA PRO A 349 -17.39 -2.95 -22.76
C PRO A 349 -18.47 -2.03 -23.35
N SER A 350 -19.73 -2.26 -22.98
CA SER A 350 -20.85 -1.37 -23.27
C SER A 350 -21.54 -0.96 -21.98
N GLN A 351 -21.90 0.31 -21.87
CA GLN A 351 -22.58 0.82 -20.69
C GLN A 351 -24.10 0.81 -20.93
N GLY A 352 -24.84 0.04 -20.13
CA GLY A 352 -26.30 0.01 -20.15
C GLY A 352 -26.90 0.64 -18.89
N ALA A 353 -28.22 0.79 -18.85
CA ALA A 353 -28.95 1.36 -17.70
C ALA A 353 -28.76 0.58 -16.38
N ALA A 354 -28.31 -0.67 -16.44
CA ALA A 354 -28.02 -1.52 -15.27
C ALA A 354 -26.51 -1.68 -15.00
N GLY A 355 -25.67 -0.82 -15.57
CA GLY A 355 -24.20 -0.90 -15.48
C GLY A 355 -23.53 -1.46 -16.74
N TRP A 356 -22.25 -1.82 -16.59
CA TRP A 356 -21.42 -2.34 -17.67
C TRP A 356 -21.84 -3.73 -18.12
N ARG A 357 -21.77 -3.99 -19.43
CA ARG A 357 -22.12 -5.24 -20.10
C ARG A 357 -21.11 -5.53 -21.20
N SER A 358 -20.98 -6.79 -21.59
CA SER A 358 -20.28 -7.17 -22.83
C SER A 358 -20.86 -6.39 -24.02
N GLY A 359 -20.03 -5.62 -24.71
CA GLY A 359 -20.39 -4.90 -25.92
C GLY A 359 -20.53 -5.82 -27.13
N LYS A 360 -21.05 -5.27 -28.23
CA LYS A 360 -21.37 -6.05 -29.45
C LYS A 360 -20.15 -6.41 -30.29
N THR A 361 -19.02 -5.73 -30.09
CA THR A 361 -17.78 -5.95 -30.83
C THR A 361 -16.81 -6.80 -30.02
N GLU A 362 -16.57 -7.99 -30.52
CA GLU A 362 -15.61 -8.98 -30.03
C GLU A 362 -14.71 -9.40 -31.18
N GLY A 363 -13.42 -9.62 -30.92
CA GLY A 363 -12.51 -10.13 -31.92
C GLY A 363 -11.05 -9.98 -31.54
N TRP A 364 -10.20 -10.20 -32.54
CA TRP A 364 -8.77 -10.06 -32.42
C TRP A 364 -8.31 -8.74 -33.01
N ARG A 365 -7.29 -8.15 -32.39
CA ARG A 365 -6.69 -6.92 -32.87
C ARG A 365 -5.17 -7.03 -32.85
N VAL A 366 -4.53 -6.39 -33.82
CA VAL A 366 -3.09 -6.18 -33.80
C VAL A 366 -2.77 -4.69 -33.95
N ARG A 367 -1.79 -4.22 -33.17
CA ARG A 367 -1.24 -2.87 -33.25
C ARG A 367 0.20 -2.93 -33.74
N PHE A 368 0.53 -2.08 -34.71
CA PHE A 368 1.88 -1.89 -35.21
C PHE A 368 2.15 -0.40 -35.43
N THR A 369 3.37 0.06 -35.17
CA THR A 369 3.76 1.45 -35.33
C THR A 369 4.94 1.53 -36.27
N PRO A 370 4.75 1.97 -37.52
CA PRO A 370 5.80 1.99 -38.52
C PRO A 370 6.83 3.09 -38.23
N THR A 371 8.10 2.69 -38.13
CA THR A 371 9.25 3.60 -37.98
C THR A 371 9.94 3.89 -39.30
N LEU A 372 9.67 3.11 -40.35
CA LEU A 372 10.19 3.31 -41.69
C LEU A 372 9.09 3.82 -42.61
N THR A 373 9.44 4.66 -43.58
CA THR A 373 8.49 5.13 -44.61
C THR A 373 8.45 4.16 -45.78
N GLY A 374 7.31 4.08 -46.47
CA GLY A 374 7.09 3.15 -47.58
C GLY A 374 6.06 2.06 -47.30
N GLN A 375 5.91 1.13 -48.25
CA GLN A 375 4.91 0.07 -48.19
C GLN A 375 5.34 -1.03 -47.23
N HIS A 376 4.45 -1.33 -46.28
CA HIS A 376 4.56 -2.47 -45.37
C HIS A 376 3.61 -3.58 -45.84
N ARG A 377 4.05 -4.83 -45.77
CA ARG A 377 3.21 -6.00 -46.03
C ARG A 377 3.04 -6.79 -44.76
N PHE A 378 1.84 -7.28 -44.48
CA PHE A 378 1.57 -8.05 -43.28
C PHE A 378 0.78 -9.32 -43.57
N ARG A 379 0.96 -10.32 -42.72
CA ARG A 379 0.17 -11.54 -42.71
C ARG A 379 -0.13 -11.93 -41.28
N ILE A 380 -1.40 -12.25 -41.01
CA ILE A 380 -1.83 -12.74 -39.69
C ILE A 380 -1.72 -14.25 -39.65
N THR A 381 -1.14 -14.80 -38.59
CA THR A 381 -1.04 -16.23 -38.34
C THR A 381 -1.71 -16.58 -37.02
N ALA A 382 -2.31 -17.77 -36.95
CA ALA A 382 -2.93 -18.30 -35.75
C ALA A 382 -2.55 -19.77 -35.57
N ARG A 383 -2.07 -20.11 -34.37
CA ARG A 383 -1.78 -21.48 -33.93
C ARG A 383 -2.83 -21.90 -32.90
N ASN A 384 -3.50 -23.02 -33.15
CA ASN A 384 -4.51 -23.58 -32.25
C ASN A 384 -4.44 -25.11 -32.31
N GLN A 385 -4.28 -25.77 -31.16
CA GLN A 385 -4.16 -27.24 -31.05
C GLN A 385 -3.10 -27.87 -31.99
N GLY A 386 -1.91 -27.24 -32.07
CA GLY A 386 -0.80 -27.71 -32.91
C GLY A 386 -0.99 -27.49 -34.42
N LYS A 387 -2.13 -26.98 -34.86
CA LYS A 387 -2.38 -26.56 -36.25
C LYS A 387 -2.08 -25.08 -36.40
N GLU A 388 -1.63 -24.71 -37.59
CA GLU A 388 -1.36 -23.32 -37.97
C GLU A 388 -2.24 -22.95 -39.17
N ALA A 389 -2.81 -21.75 -39.13
CA ALA A 389 -3.48 -21.12 -40.25
C ALA A 389 -2.91 -19.73 -40.49
N ALA A 390 -2.97 -19.27 -41.73
CA ALA A 390 -2.61 -17.92 -42.11
C ALA A 390 -3.77 -17.22 -42.81
N GLY A 391 -4.00 -15.95 -42.48
CA GLY A 391 -4.90 -15.07 -43.19
C GLY A 391 -4.33 -14.63 -44.55
N PRO A 392 -5.12 -13.94 -45.38
CA PRO A 392 -4.62 -13.35 -46.61
C PRO A 392 -3.57 -12.29 -46.33
N GLU A 393 -2.68 -12.07 -47.31
CA GLU A 393 -1.67 -11.01 -47.24
C GLU A 393 -2.32 -9.63 -47.41
N GLY A 394 -1.94 -8.68 -46.55
CA GLY A 394 -2.37 -7.29 -46.59
C GLY A 394 -1.19 -6.34 -46.72
N SER A 395 -1.49 -5.08 -47.00
CA SER A 395 -0.49 -4.01 -47.04
C SER A 395 -1.06 -2.67 -46.57
N PHE A 396 -0.17 -1.80 -46.11
CA PHE A 396 -0.45 -0.40 -45.83
C PHE A 396 0.78 0.45 -46.15
N ASP A 397 0.56 1.74 -46.44
CA ASP A 397 1.61 2.70 -46.74
C ASP A 397 1.93 3.56 -45.52
N CYS A 398 3.22 3.67 -45.18
CA CYS A 398 3.71 4.62 -44.17
C CYS A 398 4.22 5.89 -44.85
N THR A 399 3.64 7.04 -44.50
CA THR A 399 4.02 8.35 -45.05
C THR A 399 4.92 9.12 -44.08
N PRO A 400 5.88 9.94 -44.56
CA PRO A 400 6.71 10.77 -43.69
C PRO A 400 5.86 11.69 -42.80
N ARG A 401 6.24 11.83 -41.52
CA ARG A 401 5.59 12.72 -40.56
C ARG A 401 6.64 13.33 -39.64
N THR A 402 6.54 14.64 -39.36
CA THR A 402 7.36 15.26 -38.31
C THR A 402 6.87 14.78 -36.95
N THR A 403 7.72 14.07 -36.23
CA THR A 403 7.39 13.43 -34.95
C THR A 403 8.66 13.26 -34.14
N ARG A 404 8.50 13.16 -32.82
CA ARG A 404 9.61 12.90 -31.89
C ARG A 404 10.03 11.43 -31.89
N GLY A 405 9.10 10.53 -32.24
CA GLY A 405 9.30 9.09 -32.13
C GLY A 405 9.20 8.60 -30.68
N PHE A 406 9.76 7.42 -30.40
CA PHE A 406 9.72 6.84 -29.05
C PHE A 406 10.77 7.47 -28.13
N VAL A 407 10.55 7.38 -26.82
CA VAL A 407 11.58 7.69 -25.80
C VAL A 407 12.56 6.53 -25.66
N ARG A 408 13.85 6.86 -25.54
CA ARG A 408 14.99 5.94 -25.38
C ARG A 408 15.94 6.43 -24.31
N THR A 409 16.77 5.52 -23.80
CA THR A 409 18.01 5.92 -23.14
C THR A 409 18.92 6.59 -24.16
N SER A 410 19.48 7.75 -23.81
CA SER A 410 20.29 8.52 -24.75
C SER A 410 21.57 7.78 -25.09
N LYS A 411 21.92 7.79 -26.39
CA LYS A 411 23.19 7.25 -26.88
C LYS A 411 24.36 8.20 -26.64
N GLN A 412 24.08 9.50 -26.50
CA GLN A 412 25.10 10.53 -26.25
C GLN A 412 25.41 10.64 -24.76
N SER A 413 24.39 10.58 -23.91
CA SER A 413 24.55 10.61 -22.46
C SER A 413 23.69 9.55 -21.79
N ARG A 414 24.31 8.41 -21.44
CA ARG A 414 23.61 7.21 -20.92
C ARG A 414 22.83 7.43 -19.63
N LEU A 415 22.99 8.59 -18.98
CA LEU A 415 22.30 8.96 -17.74
C LEU A 415 20.94 9.64 -17.97
N TYR A 416 20.59 9.94 -19.21
CA TYR A 416 19.41 10.73 -19.58
C TYR A 416 18.61 10.06 -20.71
N LEU A 417 17.48 10.66 -21.08
CA LEU A 417 16.56 10.15 -22.07
C LEU A 417 16.48 11.11 -23.27
N ASP A 418 16.34 10.54 -24.47
CA ASP A 418 16.05 11.28 -25.70
C ASP A 418 14.80 10.68 -26.36
N PHE A 419 14.11 11.50 -27.14
CA PHE A 419 13.27 11.01 -28.22
C PHE A 419 14.13 10.52 -29.39
N GLU A 420 13.61 9.61 -30.21
CA GLU A 420 14.35 9.06 -31.37
C GLU A 420 14.77 10.10 -32.41
N ASN A 421 14.11 11.27 -32.45
CA ASN A 421 14.55 12.42 -33.27
C ASN A 421 15.77 13.17 -32.69
N GLY A 422 16.28 12.79 -31.51
CA GLY A 422 17.41 13.41 -30.82
C GLY A 422 17.06 14.53 -29.84
N GLU A 423 15.78 14.86 -29.65
CA GLU A 423 15.34 15.84 -28.65
C GLU A 423 15.47 15.25 -27.23
N SER A 424 16.15 15.96 -26.32
CA SER A 424 16.23 15.54 -24.92
C SER A 424 14.86 15.48 -24.27
N TYR A 425 14.65 14.46 -23.44
CA TYR A 425 13.39 14.26 -22.74
C TYR A 425 13.59 14.17 -21.22
N VAL A 426 12.93 15.06 -20.49
CA VAL A 426 12.93 15.11 -19.02
C VAL A 426 11.51 14.82 -18.51
N PRO A 427 11.22 13.60 -18.00
CA PRO A 427 9.90 13.29 -17.44
C PRO A 427 9.61 14.11 -16.19
N SER A 428 8.45 14.76 -16.17
CA SER A 428 7.93 15.57 -15.08
C SER A 428 6.42 15.38 -14.96
N GLY A 429 5.97 14.82 -13.83
CA GLY A 429 4.55 14.58 -13.63
C GLY A 429 4.19 13.76 -12.39
N ILE A 430 3.17 12.91 -12.53
CA ILE A 430 2.45 12.33 -11.37
C ILE A 430 2.35 10.80 -11.44
N ASN A 431 2.18 10.19 -10.27
CA ASN A 431 1.61 8.85 -10.16
C ASN A 431 0.11 8.93 -10.41
N LEU A 432 -0.34 8.38 -11.52
CA LEU A 432 -1.75 8.36 -11.89
C LEU A 432 -2.40 7.15 -11.21
N PHE A 433 -3.13 7.37 -10.11
CA PHE A 433 -3.95 6.35 -9.48
C PHE A 433 -5.16 6.88 -8.71
N TYR A 434 -6.22 6.06 -8.61
CA TYR A 434 -7.41 6.33 -7.80
C TYR A 434 -7.67 5.19 -6.83
N MET A 435 -7.26 5.35 -5.57
CA MET A 435 -7.34 4.30 -4.55
C MET A 435 -8.76 3.79 -4.34
N THR A 436 -8.96 2.47 -4.43
CA THR A 436 -10.21 1.79 -4.09
C THR A 436 -10.04 1.03 -2.76
N ARG A 437 -11.06 1.05 -1.90
CA ARG A 437 -11.04 0.27 -0.64
C ARG A 437 -11.44 -1.18 -0.91
N LEU A 438 -10.79 -2.11 -0.20
CA LEU A 438 -11.12 -3.54 -0.24
C LEU A 438 -12.61 -3.77 0.04
N GLY A 439 -13.25 -4.65 -0.73
CA GLY A 439 -14.66 -5.01 -0.55
C GLY A 439 -15.66 -3.92 -0.93
N LYS A 440 -15.21 -2.88 -1.65
CA LYS A 440 -16.08 -1.89 -2.29
C LYS A 440 -15.93 -1.99 -3.80
N GLY A 441 -17.05 -1.80 -4.49
CA GLY A 441 -17.05 -1.69 -5.94
C GLY A 441 -16.11 -0.58 -6.40
N VAL A 442 -15.56 -0.78 -7.60
CA VAL A 442 -14.79 0.23 -8.31
C VAL A 442 -15.58 1.54 -8.40
N PRO A 443 -15.02 2.69 -7.95
CA PRO A 443 -15.70 3.98 -8.05
C PRO A 443 -15.98 4.32 -9.53
N PRO A 444 -17.24 4.60 -9.92
CA PRO A 444 -17.59 4.84 -11.32
C PRO A 444 -16.90 6.09 -11.90
N GLU A 445 -16.56 7.06 -11.06
CA GLU A 445 -15.90 8.31 -11.46
C GLU A 445 -14.38 8.19 -11.65
N ARG A 446 -13.78 7.01 -11.38
CA ARG A 446 -12.30 6.88 -11.32
C ARG A 446 -11.61 7.29 -12.63
N LEU A 447 -12.15 6.89 -13.78
CA LEU A 447 -11.55 7.17 -15.07
C LEU A 447 -11.67 8.66 -15.37
N GLU A 448 -12.86 9.24 -15.19
CA GLU A 448 -13.10 10.67 -15.38
C GLU A 448 -12.13 11.52 -14.56
N LYS A 449 -11.91 11.16 -13.28
CA LYS A 449 -10.93 11.84 -12.42
C LYS A 449 -9.51 11.71 -12.93
N CYS A 450 -9.09 10.53 -13.36
CA CYS A 450 -7.76 10.34 -13.93
C CYS A 450 -7.55 11.19 -15.20
N LEU A 451 -8.52 11.18 -16.12
CA LEU A 451 -8.47 11.98 -17.34
C LEU A 451 -8.46 13.48 -17.04
N ALA A 452 -9.21 13.93 -16.04
CA ALA A 452 -9.19 15.33 -15.59
C ALA A 452 -7.81 15.75 -15.06
N TRP A 453 -7.20 14.93 -14.19
CA TRP A 453 -5.85 15.20 -13.67
C TRP A 453 -4.79 15.23 -14.77
N MET A 454 -4.89 14.33 -15.76
CA MET A 454 -4.00 14.33 -16.93
C MET A 454 -4.15 15.61 -17.76
N ASN A 455 -5.38 16.11 -17.96
CA ASN A 455 -5.59 17.38 -18.67
C ASN A 455 -4.96 18.54 -17.90
N GLN A 456 -5.23 18.67 -16.60
CA GLN A 456 -4.65 19.70 -15.75
C GLN A 456 -3.13 19.67 -15.73
N LEU A 457 -2.54 18.48 -15.66
CA LEU A 457 -1.09 18.29 -15.75
C LEU A 457 -0.54 18.79 -17.09
N ALA A 458 -1.13 18.35 -18.20
CA ALA A 458 -0.69 18.75 -19.54
C ALA A 458 -0.89 20.24 -19.82
N ASP A 459 -2.00 20.84 -19.36
CA ASP A 459 -2.26 22.28 -19.47
C ASP A 459 -1.18 23.11 -18.76
N ASN A 460 -0.52 22.54 -17.75
CA ASN A 460 0.57 23.15 -17.01
C ASN A 460 1.95 22.59 -17.37
N ALA A 461 2.10 22.09 -18.60
CA ALA A 461 3.36 21.61 -19.18
C ALA A 461 4.01 20.40 -18.47
N GLY A 462 3.27 19.71 -17.60
CA GLY A 462 3.65 18.35 -17.21
C GLY A 462 3.55 17.41 -18.41
N ASN A 463 4.48 16.47 -18.51
CA ASN A 463 4.68 15.68 -19.73
C ASN A 463 4.70 14.16 -19.47
N PHE A 464 4.47 13.73 -18.23
CA PHE A 464 4.68 12.35 -17.81
C PHE A 464 3.59 11.85 -16.84
N VAL A 465 3.16 10.60 -17.00
CA VAL A 465 2.38 9.88 -15.99
C VAL A 465 2.98 8.51 -15.72
N ARG A 466 3.15 8.17 -14.44
CA ARG A 466 3.37 6.79 -14.02
C ARG A 466 2.00 6.14 -13.79
N LEU A 467 1.57 5.32 -14.76
CA LEU A 467 0.31 4.61 -14.71
C LEU A 467 0.50 3.33 -13.88
N ARG A 468 -0.15 3.27 -12.73
CA ARG A 468 -0.14 2.07 -11.91
C ARG A 468 -1.27 1.12 -12.29
N MET A 469 -0.96 -0.01 -12.91
CA MET A 469 -1.89 -1.12 -13.06
C MET A 469 -1.74 -2.02 -11.84
N ASP A 470 -2.51 -1.79 -10.77
CA ASP A 470 -2.25 -2.46 -9.50
C ASP A 470 -3.49 -3.03 -8.80
N SER A 471 -3.25 -3.87 -7.80
CA SER A 471 -4.29 -4.56 -7.04
C SER A 471 -5.19 -3.64 -6.19
N TRP A 472 -4.82 -2.37 -6.01
CA TRP A 472 -5.60 -1.37 -5.29
C TRP A 472 -6.42 -0.48 -6.23
N TRP A 473 -6.07 -0.44 -7.52
CA TRP A 473 -6.84 0.19 -8.57
C TRP A 473 -6.36 -0.24 -9.99
N LEU A 474 -7.30 -0.42 -10.91
CA LEU A 474 -7.04 -0.67 -12.34
C LEU A 474 -6.24 -1.93 -12.70
N ALA A 475 -6.13 -2.93 -11.82
CA ALA A 475 -5.65 -4.26 -12.20
C ALA A 475 -6.47 -4.87 -13.36
N ILE A 476 -5.79 -5.55 -14.28
CA ILE A 476 -6.46 -6.29 -15.36
C ILE A 476 -6.74 -7.75 -14.98
N GLU A 477 -6.13 -8.27 -13.94
CA GLU A 477 -6.43 -9.58 -13.36
C GLU A 477 -6.36 -9.47 -11.84
N MET A 478 -7.33 -10.09 -11.16
CA MET A 478 -7.45 -10.13 -9.71
C MET A 478 -8.13 -11.43 -9.31
N THR A 479 -8.24 -11.67 -8.01
CA THR A 479 -9.00 -12.80 -7.47
C THR A 479 -10.43 -12.81 -8.04
N PRO A 480 -11.00 -13.99 -8.34
CA PRO A 480 -12.35 -14.07 -8.90
C PRO A 480 -13.36 -13.33 -8.02
N ASP A 481 -14.08 -12.38 -8.61
CA ASP A 481 -15.07 -11.57 -7.91
C ASP A 481 -16.21 -11.17 -8.85
N PRO A 482 -17.42 -11.73 -8.68
CA PRO A 482 -18.55 -11.45 -9.54
C PRO A 482 -19.09 -10.02 -9.41
N GLU A 483 -18.79 -9.28 -8.33
CA GLU A 483 -19.24 -7.89 -8.18
C GLU A 483 -18.40 -6.94 -9.03
N THR A 484 -17.10 -7.21 -9.16
CA THR A 484 -16.16 -6.40 -9.94
C THR A 484 -15.94 -6.93 -11.35
N GLY A 485 -16.28 -8.20 -11.62
CA GLY A 485 -16.17 -8.84 -12.92
C GLY A 485 -14.84 -9.56 -13.17
N TYR A 486 -13.97 -9.68 -12.17
CA TYR A 486 -12.71 -10.43 -12.30
C TYR A 486 -12.96 -11.93 -12.33
N LEU A 487 -12.28 -12.62 -13.24
CA LEU A 487 -12.44 -14.07 -13.48
C LEU A 487 -11.26 -14.92 -12.95
N GLY A 488 -10.32 -14.28 -12.27
CA GLY A 488 -9.11 -14.91 -11.75
C GLY A 488 -7.90 -14.79 -12.67
N LEU A 489 -6.80 -15.39 -12.19
CA LEU A 489 -5.50 -15.41 -12.85
C LEU A 489 -5.58 -15.92 -14.30
N GLY A 490 -4.98 -15.16 -15.23
CA GLY A 490 -4.93 -15.48 -16.66
C GLY A 490 -6.16 -15.04 -17.47
N TYR A 491 -7.15 -14.37 -16.86
CA TYR A 491 -8.32 -13.80 -17.54
C TYR A 491 -8.38 -12.29 -17.37
N TYR A 492 -8.16 -11.55 -18.46
CA TYR A 492 -8.00 -10.09 -18.40
C TYR A 492 -9.32 -9.32 -18.47
N HIS A 493 -9.56 -8.47 -17.47
CA HIS A 493 -10.75 -7.66 -17.29
C HIS A 493 -10.88 -6.60 -18.39
N GLN A 494 -11.75 -6.88 -19.37
CA GLN A 494 -11.81 -6.09 -20.61
C GLN A 494 -12.29 -4.64 -20.40
N GLN A 495 -13.14 -4.38 -19.40
CA GLN A 495 -13.51 -3.01 -19.04
C GLN A 495 -12.29 -2.23 -18.55
N THR A 496 -11.52 -2.79 -17.60
CA THR A 496 -10.31 -2.13 -17.11
C THR A 496 -9.30 -1.89 -18.24
N CYS A 497 -9.14 -2.87 -19.14
CA CYS A 497 -8.25 -2.71 -20.28
C CYS A 497 -8.73 -1.60 -21.24
N TRP A 498 -10.04 -1.41 -21.41
CA TRP A 498 -10.60 -0.29 -22.18
C TRP A 498 -10.36 1.05 -21.48
N GLU A 499 -10.49 1.13 -20.16
CA GLU A 499 -10.17 2.34 -19.41
C GLU A 499 -8.68 2.73 -19.56
N ILE A 500 -7.77 1.74 -19.58
CA ILE A 500 -6.35 1.96 -19.90
C ILE A 500 -6.19 2.46 -21.35
N ASP A 501 -6.94 1.93 -22.32
CA ASP A 501 -6.92 2.46 -23.69
C ASP A 501 -7.30 3.96 -23.72
N GLN A 502 -8.30 4.39 -22.94
CA GLN A 502 -8.68 5.82 -22.83
C GLN A 502 -7.57 6.70 -22.26
N ILE A 503 -6.80 6.18 -21.30
CA ILE A 503 -5.62 6.86 -20.74
C ILE A 503 -4.54 7.03 -21.81
N TYR A 504 -4.21 5.96 -22.57
CA TYR A 504 -3.22 6.05 -23.66
C TYR A 504 -3.65 7.03 -24.76
N GLU A 505 -4.93 7.00 -25.14
CA GLU A 505 -5.48 7.91 -26.15
C GLU A 505 -5.40 9.38 -25.70
N LEU A 506 -5.74 9.67 -24.44
CA LEU A 506 -5.60 11.02 -23.91
C LEU A 506 -4.13 11.43 -23.83
N ALA A 507 -3.26 10.54 -23.35
CA ALA A 507 -1.84 10.80 -23.26
C ALA A 507 -1.24 11.15 -24.63
N ALA A 508 -1.60 10.41 -25.68
CA ALA A 508 -1.18 10.69 -27.05
C ALA A 508 -1.69 12.06 -27.54
N ARG A 509 -2.97 12.40 -27.31
CA ARG A 509 -3.55 13.70 -27.71
C ARG A 509 -2.92 14.89 -26.97
N ARG A 510 -2.45 14.67 -25.75
CA ARG A 510 -1.94 15.72 -24.84
C ARG A 510 -0.41 15.74 -24.75
N GLY A 511 0.29 14.87 -25.49
CA GLY A 511 1.74 14.81 -25.52
C GLY A 511 2.39 14.23 -24.25
N LEU A 512 1.62 13.51 -23.42
CA LEU A 512 2.09 12.87 -22.19
C LEU A 512 2.73 11.50 -22.50
N GLN A 513 3.86 11.20 -21.87
CA GLN A 513 4.49 9.89 -21.88
C GLN A 513 4.03 9.04 -20.69
N VAL A 514 3.97 7.72 -20.86
CA VAL A 514 3.46 6.77 -19.87
C VAL A 514 4.56 5.81 -19.43
N MET A 515 4.87 5.76 -18.13
CA MET A 515 5.52 4.58 -17.54
C MET A 515 4.43 3.65 -17.03
N HIS A 516 4.36 2.44 -17.58
CA HIS A 516 3.29 1.49 -17.26
C HIS A 516 3.79 0.48 -16.22
N CYS A 517 3.41 0.68 -14.96
CA CYS A 517 3.67 -0.24 -13.86
C CYS A 517 2.66 -1.38 -13.90
N LEU A 518 3.15 -2.61 -14.02
CA LEU A 518 2.33 -3.77 -14.37
C LEU A 518 1.67 -4.46 -13.18
N ASP A 519 2.30 -4.41 -12.01
CA ASP A 519 1.79 -5.02 -10.79
C ASP A 519 2.27 -4.29 -9.54
N ASN A 520 1.69 -4.65 -8.40
CA ASN A 520 2.11 -4.19 -7.08
C ASN A 520 2.55 -5.35 -6.20
N ALA A 521 3.79 -5.24 -5.68
CA ALA A 521 4.41 -6.30 -4.92
C ALA A 521 3.81 -6.44 -3.51
N ASN A 522 3.33 -5.33 -2.94
CA ASN A 522 2.74 -5.30 -1.60
C ASN A 522 1.48 -6.15 -1.43
N GLY A 523 0.78 -6.44 -2.51
CA GLY A 523 -0.39 -7.30 -2.50
C GLY A 523 -0.24 -8.52 -3.39
N ASN A 524 0.99 -8.96 -3.70
CA ASN A 524 1.19 -10.20 -4.47
C ASN A 524 2.37 -11.05 -3.98
N VAL A 525 3.52 -10.43 -3.69
CA VAL A 525 4.80 -11.16 -3.54
C VAL A 525 5.63 -10.74 -2.33
N ASN A 526 5.34 -9.59 -1.72
CA ASN A 526 5.96 -9.19 -0.46
C ASN A 526 5.31 -9.98 0.68
N ALA A 527 6.13 -10.56 1.58
CA ALA A 527 5.60 -11.21 2.78
C ALA A 527 4.82 -10.20 3.63
N SER A 528 3.51 -10.36 3.69
CA SER A 528 2.64 -9.56 4.53
C SER A 528 2.01 -10.46 5.59
N LYS A 529 2.24 -10.13 6.87
CA LYS A 529 1.45 -10.68 7.98
C LYS A 529 0.07 -10.02 8.11
N GLN A 530 -0.20 -8.97 7.33
CA GLN A 530 -1.45 -8.22 7.42
C GLN A 530 -2.55 -8.94 6.64
N SER A 531 -3.56 -9.44 7.36
CA SER A 531 -4.69 -10.20 6.79
C SER A 531 -5.44 -9.44 5.68
N TRP A 532 -5.57 -8.12 5.80
CA TRP A 532 -6.29 -7.29 4.82
C TRP A 532 -5.64 -7.26 3.42
N ARG A 533 -4.36 -7.62 3.30
CA ARG A 533 -3.68 -7.70 2.00
C ARG A 533 -3.88 -9.02 1.29
N ARG A 534 -4.18 -10.10 2.04
CA ARG A 534 -4.32 -11.46 1.49
C ARG A 534 -5.28 -11.59 0.32
N PRO A 535 -6.44 -10.91 0.26
CA PRO A 535 -7.35 -11.03 -0.89
C PRO A 535 -6.76 -10.57 -2.23
N TYR A 536 -5.62 -9.87 -2.19
CA TYR A 536 -4.94 -9.36 -3.39
C TYR A 536 -3.85 -10.30 -3.90
N ASP A 537 -3.38 -11.27 -3.11
CA ASP A 537 -2.27 -12.15 -3.48
C ASP A 537 -2.72 -13.13 -4.57
N LEU A 538 -2.70 -12.70 -5.84
CA LEU A 538 -3.33 -13.42 -6.94
C LEU A 538 -2.69 -14.79 -7.20
N TYR A 539 -1.40 -14.92 -6.90
CA TYR A 539 -0.62 -16.10 -7.25
C TYR A 539 -0.66 -17.21 -6.19
N ILE A 540 -1.22 -17.00 -5.00
CA ILE A 540 -1.34 -18.06 -3.99
C ILE A 540 -2.56 -18.98 -4.26
N GLU A 541 -2.42 -20.28 -4.00
CA GLU A 541 -3.43 -21.30 -4.31
C GLU A 541 -4.80 -20.99 -3.67
N GLU A 542 -4.80 -20.49 -2.42
CA GLU A 542 -6.03 -20.13 -1.69
C GLU A 542 -6.92 -19.13 -2.46
N ASN A 543 -6.29 -18.27 -3.25
CA ASN A 543 -6.88 -17.19 -4.04
C ASN A 543 -7.10 -17.56 -5.51
N GLY A 544 -6.83 -18.81 -5.90
CA GLY A 544 -6.96 -19.30 -7.28
C GLY A 544 -5.67 -19.22 -8.10
N GLY A 545 -4.53 -18.97 -7.45
CA GLY A 545 -3.19 -19.02 -8.04
C GLY A 545 -2.56 -20.41 -8.03
N VAL A 546 -1.24 -20.48 -8.13
CA VAL A 546 -0.46 -21.72 -8.29
C VAL A 546 0.64 -21.93 -7.24
N CYS A 547 0.91 -20.92 -6.41
CA CYS A 547 1.95 -20.97 -5.40
C CYS A 547 1.37 -21.31 -4.02
N ASP A 548 2.08 -22.10 -3.23
CA ASP A 548 1.65 -22.40 -1.86
C ASP A 548 1.98 -21.23 -0.93
N GLN A 549 3.10 -20.54 -1.18
CA GLN A 549 3.56 -19.36 -0.44
C GLN A 549 3.97 -18.22 -1.39
N PRO A 550 3.86 -16.95 -0.99
CA PRO A 550 4.24 -15.80 -1.82
C PRO A 550 5.68 -15.85 -2.34
N GLU A 551 6.62 -16.39 -1.57
CA GLU A 551 8.04 -16.51 -1.95
C GLU A 551 8.27 -17.39 -3.18
N GLU A 552 7.40 -18.38 -3.44
CA GLU A 552 7.55 -19.31 -4.55
C GLU A 552 7.31 -18.66 -5.91
N PHE A 553 6.58 -17.55 -5.94
CA PHE A 553 6.27 -16.77 -7.14
C PHE A 553 7.50 -16.55 -8.03
N TRP A 554 8.64 -16.25 -7.40
CA TRP A 554 9.87 -15.90 -8.11
C TRP A 554 10.48 -17.05 -8.88
N SER A 555 10.21 -18.31 -8.50
CA SER A 555 10.80 -19.51 -9.10
C SER A 555 9.78 -20.47 -9.72
N HIS A 556 8.50 -20.37 -9.36
CA HIS A 556 7.46 -21.28 -9.83
C HIS A 556 7.24 -21.15 -11.35
N GLN A 557 7.36 -22.25 -12.08
CA GLN A 557 7.36 -22.23 -13.56
C GLN A 557 6.02 -21.76 -14.12
N GLU A 558 4.89 -22.23 -13.58
CA GLU A 558 3.58 -21.77 -14.03
C GLU A 558 3.31 -20.30 -13.71
N ALA A 559 3.76 -19.78 -12.56
CA ALA A 559 3.62 -18.36 -12.24
C ALA A 559 4.41 -17.50 -13.25
N ARG A 560 5.64 -17.91 -13.56
CA ARG A 560 6.48 -17.29 -14.61
C ARG A 560 5.80 -17.36 -15.98
N ARG A 561 5.20 -18.49 -16.36
CA ARG A 561 4.45 -18.64 -17.62
C ARG A 561 3.26 -17.68 -17.68
N MET A 562 2.47 -17.60 -16.61
CA MET A 562 1.31 -16.70 -16.53
C MET A 562 1.70 -15.22 -16.59
N VAL A 563 2.81 -14.82 -15.96
CA VAL A 563 3.39 -13.48 -16.12
C VAL A 563 3.77 -13.23 -17.58
N ARG A 564 4.42 -14.18 -18.26
CA ARG A 564 4.75 -14.04 -19.69
C ARG A 564 3.49 -13.84 -20.55
N ASN A 565 2.40 -14.56 -20.26
CA ASN A 565 1.13 -14.36 -20.95
C ASN A 565 0.59 -12.93 -20.72
N LYS A 566 0.66 -12.41 -19.49
CA LYS A 566 0.27 -11.03 -19.18
C LYS A 566 1.13 -10.01 -19.91
N LEU A 567 2.45 -10.20 -19.92
CA LEU A 567 3.38 -9.34 -20.65
C LEU A 567 3.08 -9.35 -22.16
N ARG A 568 2.84 -10.54 -22.74
CA ARG A 568 2.44 -10.69 -24.14
C ARG A 568 1.17 -9.91 -24.44
N TYR A 569 0.16 -10.00 -23.59
CA TYR A 569 -1.09 -9.26 -23.74
C TYR A 569 -0.89 -7.74 -23.64
N CYS A 570 -0.12 -7.28 -22.65
CA CYS A 570 0.18 -5.87 -22.45
C CYS A 570 0.96 -5.28 -23.64
N VAL A 571 1.95 -6.00 -24.17
CA VAL A 571 2.71 -5.58 -25.36
C VAL A 571 1.83 -5.56 -26.61
N ALA A 572 1.01 -6.59 -26.81
CA ALA A 572 0.07 -6.65 -27.94
C ALA A 572 -0.91 -5.47 -27.93
N ARG A 573 -1.43 -5.11 -26.74
CA ARG A 573 -2.44 -4.07 -26.59
C ARG A 573 -1.85 -2.67 -26.50
N TRP A 574 -0.78 -2.44 -25.73
CA TRP A 574 -0.26 -1.08 -25.47
C TRP A 574 1.15 -0.84 -25.97
N GLY A 575 1.93 -1.88 -26.25
CA GLY A 575 3.32 -1.75 -26.74
C GLY A 575 3.44 -1.16 -28.15
N GLY A 576 2.34 -0.78 -28.82
CA GLY A 576 2.37 -0.02 -30.06
C GLY A 576 2.36 1.50 -29.86
N HIS A 577 1.94 2.00 -28.70
CA HIS A 577 1.76 3.43 -28.48
C HIS A 577 3.11 4.17 -28.41
N PRO A 578 3.38 5.18 -29.27
CA PRO A 578 4.62 5.97 -29.22
C PRO A 578 4.85 6.68 -27.89
N ASN A 579 3.77 6.95 -27.16
CA ASN A 579 3.78 7.58 -25.85
C ASN A 579 3.94 6.59 -24.69
N LEU A 580 4.19 5.31 -24.94
CA LEU A 580 4.73 4.41 -23.93
C LEU A 580 6.22 4.71 -23.74
N MET A 581 6.58 5.23 -22.57
CA MET A 581 7.97 5.55 -22.22
C MET A 581 8.73 4.32 -21.76
N ALA A 582 8.13 3.54 -20.86
CA ALA A 582 8.80 2.45 -20.18
C ALA A 582 7.80 1.43 -19.63
N TRP A 583 8.22 0.17 -19.62
CA TRP A 583 7.57 -0.88 -18.84
C TRP A 583 8.19 -0.94 -17.45
N GLU A 584 7.34 -0.92 -16.44
CA GLU A 584 7.74 -1.12 -15.06
C GLU A 584 7.14 -2.42 -14.54
N PHE A 585 7.97 -3.38 -14.13
CA PHE A 585 7.45 -4.68 -13.71
C PHE A 585 6.65 -4.62 -12.42
N TRP A 586 7.18 -3.93 -11.41
CA TRP A 586 6.60 -3.94 -10.08
C TRP A 586 6.64 -2.58 -9.44
N ASN A 587 5.58 -2.29 -8.68
CA ASN A 587 5.61 -1.34 -7.61
C ASN A 587 6.13 -2.01 -6.32
N GLU A 588 7.28 -1.55 -5.84
CA GLU A 588 7.89 -1.80 -4.53
C GLU A 588 8.18 -3.27 -4.16
N VAL A 589 8.99 -3.96 -4.95
CA VAL A 589 9.53 -5.27 -4.56
C VAL A 589 10.41 -5.11 -3.33
N SER A 590 10.15 -5.91 -2.29
CA SER A 590 10.98 -5.92 -1.08
C SER A 590 12.32 -6.62 -1.32
N CYS A 591 13.42 -5.87 -1.27
CA CYS A 591 14.77 -6.38 -1.31
C CYS A 591 15.18 -6.94 0.07
N ARG A 592 15.02 -8.26 0.22
CA ARG A 592 15.38 -9.03 1.43
C ARG A 592 15.92 -10.40 1.07
N GLU A 593 16.80 -10.93 1.90
CA GLU A 593 17.16 -12.36 1.85
C GLU A 593 16.00 -13.21 2.44
N PRO A 594 15.76 -14.44 1.94
CA PRO A 594 16.47 -15.12 0.84
C PRO A 594 15.90 -14.83 -0.56
N MET A 595 14.87 -13.99 -0.67
CA MET A 595 14.08 -13.80 -1.91
C MET A 595 14.86 -13.12 -3.05
N ILE A 596 15.80 -12.24 -2.71
CA ILE A 596 16.44 -11.34 -3.67
C ILE A 596 17.14 -12.07 -4.82
N GLU A 597 17.71 -13.27 -4.61
CA GLU A 597 18.37 -14.04 -5.68
C GLU A 597 17.36 -14.46 -6.75
N ASN A 598 16.28 -15.12 -6.36
CA ASN A 598 15.22 -15.54 -7.27
C ASN A 598 14.51 -14.34 -7.92
N ALA A 599 14.31 -13.25 -7.17
CA ALA A 599 13.77 -12.01 -7.72
C ALA A 599 14.69 -11.44 -8.79
N THR A 600 16.01 -11.43 -8.58
CA THR A 600 16.99 -10.95 -9.58
C THR A 600 16.95 -11.80 -10.85
N LEU A 601 16.94 -13.13 -10.73
CA LEU A 601 16.82 -14.03 -11.88
C LEU A 601 15.49 -13.84 -12.62
N TRP A 602 14.40 -13.66 -11.89
CA TRP A 602 13.10 -13.37 -12.48
C TRP A 602 13.11 -12.07 -13.28
N HIS A 603 13.68 -10.99 -12.75
CA HIS A 603 13.74 -9.69 -13.46
C HIS A 603 14.54 -9.81 -14.76
N ARG A 604 15.68 -10.50 -14.73
CA ARG A 604 16.46 -10.81 -15.93
C ARG A 604 15.65 -11.59 -16.97
N ASP A 605 15.01 -12.68 -16.55
CA ASP A 605 14.31 -13.58 -17.46
C ASP A 605 13.05 -12.93 -18.06
N MET A 606 12.31 -12.14 -17.28
CA MET A 606 11.13 -11.41 -17.75
C MET A 606 11.52 -10.23 -18.66
N ALA A 607 12.60 -9.52 -18.36
CA ALA A 607 13.09 -8.46 -19.25
C ALA A 607 13.56 -9.01 -20.59
N ARG A 608 14.27 -10.14 -20.62
CA ARG A 608 14.65 -10.82 -21.87
C ARG A 608 13.44 -11.28 -22.67
N TYR A 609 12.44 -11.86 -22.00
CA TYR A 609 11.21 -12.23 -22.66
C TYR A 609 10.49 -11.01 -23.23
N LEU A 610 10.32 -9.94 -22.44
CA LEU A 610 9.72 -8.69 -22.89
C LEU A 610 10.44 -8.10 -24.11
N ARG A 611 11.77 -8.07 -24.11
CA ARG A 611 12.61 -7.66 -25.26
C ARG A 611 12.36 -8.51 -26.51
N SER A 612 12.04 -9.80 -26.34
CA SER A 612 11.76 -10.70 -27.48
C SER A 612 10.40 -10.47 -28.15
N ILE A 613 9.42 -9.89 -27.44
CA ILE A 613 8.06 -9.67 -27.93
C ILE A 613 7.75 -8.20 -28.24
N ASP A 614 8.46 -7.26 -27.61
CA ASP A 614 8.30 -5.83 -27.83
C ASP A 614 9.30 -5.32 -28.88
N CYS A 615 8.91 -5.37 -30.15
CA CYS A 615 9.76 -4.93 -31.25
C CYS A 615 10.14 -3.43 -31.21
N ASN A 616 9.44 -2.63 -30.39
CA ASN A 616 9.75 -1.23 -30.20
C ASN A 616 10.79 -1.01 -29.08
N ALA A 617 11.20 -2.06 -28.38
CA ALA A 617 12.27 -2.06 -27.40
C ALA A 617 12.17 -0.93 -26.35
N HIS A 618 10.98 -0.71 -25.78
CA HIS A 618 10.78 0.31 -24.75
C HIS A 618 11.67 0.07 -23.52
N PRO A 619 12.22 1.11 -22.87
CA PRO A 619 12.93 1.00 -21.60
C PRO A 619 12.20 0.14 -20.55
N VAL A 620 12.95 -0.62 -19.76
CA VAL A 620 12.43 -1.48 -18.69
C VAL A 620 12.96 -1.00 -17.34
N THR A 621 12.08 -1.00 -16.34
CA THR A 621 12.39 -0.68 -14.95
C THR A 621 11.57 -1.56 -14.01
N THR A 622 11.83 -1.41 -12.72
CA THR A 622 10.99 -1.87 -11.61
C THR A 622 11.06 -0.81 -10.51
N SER A 623 10.31 -0.91 -9.42
CA SER A 623 10.59 -0.13 -8.22
C SER A 623 10.80 -1.04 -7.01
N LEU A 624 11.74 -0.64 -6.16
CA LEU A 624 12.27 -1.46 -5.08
C LEU A 624 12.11 -0.75 -3.73
N MET A 625 11.86 -1.53 -2.68
CA MET A 625 11.87 -1.09 -1.28
C MET A 625 12.78 -1.99 -0.44
N GLY A 626 13.09 -1.59 0.81
CA GLY A 626 13.90 -2.40 1.72
C GLY A 626 15.41 -2.13 1.62
N ASP A 627 16.23 -3.18 1.69
CA ASP A 627 17.69 -3.05 1.74
C ASP A 627 18.27 -2.63 0.38
N LYS A 628 18.85 -1.43 0.33
CA LYS A 628 19.44 -0.84 -0.88
C LYS A 628 20.68 -1.58 -1.37
N THR A 629 21.43 -2.24 -0.49
CA THR A 629 22.60 -3.03 -0.89
C THR A 629 22.20 -4.28 -1.66
N LEU A 630 21.02 -4.82 -1.36
CA LEU A 630 20.43 -5.95 -2.08
C LEU A 630 19.80 -5.51 -3.41
N ALA A 631 19.21 -4.31 -3.45
CA ALA A 631 18.66 -3.72 -4.68
C ALA A 631 19.70 -3.61 -5.81
N ASP A 632 20.98 -3.41 -5.47
CA ASP A 632 22.07 -3.35 -6.44
C ASP A 632 22.22 -4.62 -7.29
N ARG A 633 21.77 -5.80 -6.82
CA ARG A 633 21.78 -7.03 -7.61
C ARG A 633 20.86 -6.93 -8.84
N ILE A 634 19.73 -6.24 -8.69
CA ILE A 634 18.77 -6.01 -9.77
C ILE A 634 19.26 -4.86 -10.66
N TRP A 635 19.77 -3.77 -10.08
CA TRP A 635 20.27 -2.64 -10.87
C TRP A 635 21.52 -2.94 -11.68
N ALA A 636 22.32 -3.92 -11.28
CA ALA A 636 23.45 -4.39 -12.06
C ALA A 636 23.03 -5.16 -13.35
N LEU A 637 21.78 -5.61 -13.46
CA LEU A 637 21.31 -6.33 -14.66
C LEU A 637 21.33 -5.42 -15.88
N PRO A 638 21.96 -5.78 -17.00
CA PRO A 638 21.94 -4.96 -18.22
C PRO A 638 20.52 -4.81 -18.80
N GLU A 639 19.59 -5.69 -18.43
CA GLU A 639 18.20 -5.64 -18.89
C GLU A 639 17.33 -4.61 -18.15
N MET A 640 17.78 -4.04 -17.02
CA MET A 640 17.12 -2.94 -16.33
C MET A 640 17.71 -1.61 -16.82
N ASP A 641 16.95 -0.85 -17.61
CA ASP A 641 17.44 0.36 -18.27
C ASP A 641 17.43 1.58 -17.36
N ILE A 642 16.45 1.69 -16.46
CA ILE A 642 16.26 2.85 -15.58
C ILE A 642 16.32 2.38 -14.12
N ILE A 643 17.09 3.08 -13.29
CA ILE A 643 17.12 2.90 -11.84
C ILE A 643 15.94 3.67 -11.25
N GLN A 644 15.19 3.03 -10.36
CA GLN A 644 14.03 3.69 -9.75
C GLN A 644 13.93 3.41 -8.25
N TYR A 645 13.69 4.46 -7.48
CA TYR A 645 13.40 4.36 -6.04
C TYR A 645 12.24 5.27 -5.66
N HIS A 646 11.58 4.92 -4.56
CA HIS A 646 10.57 5.75 -3.92
C HIS A 646 11.17 6.52 -2.76
N PHE A 647 10.76 7.78 -2.60
CA PHE A 647 11.39 8.72 -1.69
C PHE A 647 10.36 9.44 -0.81
N TYR A 648 10.20 8.96 0.42
CA TYR A 648 9.22 9.46 1.37
C TYR A 648 9.85 9.80 2.72
N GLY A 649 9.14 10.59 3.52
CA GLY A 649 9.36 10.61 4.96
C GLY A 649 10.59 11.40 5.43
N ARG A 650 11.22 12.17 4.54
CA ARG A 650 12.36 13.03 4.85
C ARG A 650 11.90 14.47 5.07
N THR A 651 12.47 15.07 6.11
CA THR A 651 12.32 16.48 6.45
C THR A 651 12.76 17.40 5.31
N GLU A 652 13.83 17.01 4.60
CA GLU A 652 14.37 17.76 3.45
C GLU A 652 14.53 16.84 2.23
N LEU A 653 13.72 17.04 1.20
CA LEU A 653 13.72 16.19 0.00
C LEU A 653 14.97 16.37 -0.86
N ALA A 654 15.33 17.61 -1.20
CA ALA A 654 16.44 17.90 -2.11
C ALA A 654 17.81 17.28 -1.69
N PRO A 655 18.30 17.44 -0.45
CA PRO A 655 19.54 16.78 -0.03
C PRO A 655 19.37 15.26 0.09
N GLY A 656 18.20 14.79 0.53
CA GLY A 656 17.92 13.38 0.65
C GLY A 656 17.95 12.66 -0.71
N LEU A 657 17.38 13.26 -1.76
CA LEU A 657 17.41 12.76 -3.13
C LEU A 657 18.85 12.66 -3.65
N LEU A 658 19.67 13.67 -3.39
CA LEU A 658 21.10 13.64 -3.76
C LEU A 658 21.85 12.43 -3.19
N THR A 659 21.64 12.12 -1.90
CA THR A 659 22.30 10.97 -1.24
C THR A 659 21.93 9.62 -1.84
N LEU A 660 20.83 9.54 -2.59
CA LEU A 660 20.37 8.34 -3.24
C LEU A 660 20.75 8.30 -4.72
N THR A 661 20.51 9.39 -5.43
CA THR A 661 20.69 9.50 -6.88
C THR A 661 22.16 9.42 -7.28
N ARG A 662 23.05 10.19 -6.62
CA ARG A 662 24.47 10.25 -7.01
C ARG A 662 25.19 8.91 -6.92
N PRO A 663 25.17 8.20 -5.77
CA PRO A 663 25.86 6.91 -5.70
C PRO A 663 25.27 5.86 -6.65
N SER A 664 23.97 5.90 -6.89
CA SER A 664 23.31 4.96 -7.81
C SER A 664 23.75 5.18 -9.26
N ILE A 665 23.79 6.44 -9.70
CA ILE A 665 24.24 6.82 -11.05
C ILE A 665 25.72 6.48 -11.23
N GLU A 666 26.57 6.85 -10.27
CA GLU A 666 28.01 6.59 -10.32
C GLU A 666 28.33 5.09 -10.36
N LYS A 667 27.52 4.28 -9.66
CA LYS A 667 27.72 2.83 -9.59
C LYS A 667 27.26 2.08 -10.83
N HIS A 668 26.10 2.45 -11.38
CA HIS A 668 25.40 1.65 -12.40
C HIS A 668 25.40 2.29 -13.79
N GLU A 669 25.75 3.57 -13.91
CA GLU A 669 25.85 4.32 -15.17
C GLU A 669 24.56 4.29 -16.01
N LYS A 670 23.41 4.39 -15.33
CA LYS A 670 22.07 4.36 -15.92
C LYS A 670 21.25 5.58 -15.52
N PRO A 671 20.21 5.94 -16.29
CA PRO A 671 19.27 6.97 -15.90
C PRO A 671 18.61 6.63 -14.56
N PHE A 672 18.53 7.62 -13.69
CA PHE A 672 17.88 7.50 -12.38
C PHE A 672 16.58 8.29 -12.38
N PHE A 673 15.47 7.65 -12.00
CA PHE A 673 14.17 8.29 -11.90
C PHE A 673 13.55 8.08 -10.51
N VAL A 674 13.00 9.13 -9.92
CA VAL A 674 12.26 9.03 -8.65
C VAL A 674 10.82 8.61 -8.97
N GLY A 675 10.53 7.32 -8.78
CA GLY A 675 9.25 6.70 -9.13
C GLY A 675 8.07 7.19 -8.30
N GLU A 676 8.32 7.52 -7.05
CA GLU A 676 7.34 8.11 -6.16
C GLU A 676 8.04 9.04 -5.16
N TYR A 677 7.42 10.17 -4.84
CA TYR A 677 7.81 10.99 -3.70
C TYR A 677 6.64 11.78 -3.11
N GLY A 678 6.79 12.19 -1.85
CA GLY A 678 5.85 13.08 -1.16
C GLY A 678 6.05 13.12 0.36
N VAL A 679 5.07 13.68 1.08
CA VAL A 679 5.08 13.86 2.55
C VAL A 679 5.45 12.57 3.31
N GLY A 680 4.94 11.41 2.88
CA GLY A 680 5.12 10.12 3.54
C GLY A 680 4.04 9.83 4.59
N PRO A 681 3.80 8.55 4.94
CA PRO A 681 2.71 8.13 5.84
C PRO A 681 2.97 8.41 7.33
N GLN A 682 4.23 8.67 7.71
CA GLN A 682 4.64 9.00 9.08
C GLN A 682 4.19 10.39 9.56
N PHE A 683 3.57 11.18 8.69
CA PHE A 683 2.94 12.44 9.03
C PHE A 683 1.43 12.27 8.84
N ARG A 684 0.62 12.55 9.86
CA ARG A 684 -0.80 12.15 10.03
C ARG A 684 -1.79 12.85 9.07
N PRO A 685 -3.10 12.54 9.07
CA PRO A 685 -4.10 13.34 8.35
C PRO A 685 -4.04 14.81 8.81
N GLY A 686 -3.92 15.75 7.87
CA GLY A 686 -3.74 17.18 8.16
C GLY A 686 -2.47 17.82 7.61
N ASN A 687 -1.54 17.06 6.99
CA ASN A 687 -0.27 17.64 6.50
C ASN A 687 -0.36 18.51 5.27
N ALA A 688 -1.39 18.29 4.46
CA ALA A 688 -1.58 19.05 3.23
C ALA A 688 -1.80 20.53 3.59
N GLU A 689 -2.48 20.78 4.71
CA GLU A 689 -2.87 22.07 5.24
C GLU A 689 -1.69 22.95 5.70
N TYR A 690 -0.54 22.36 6.03
CA TYR A 690 0.66 23.11 6.44
C TYR A 690 1.56 23.50 5.26
N ASP A 691 1.33 22.91 4.09
CA ASP A 691 2.06 23.25 2.87
C ASP A 691 1.08 23.48 1.70
N PRO A 692 0.14 24.44 1.85
CA PRO A 692 -0.88 24.70 0.83
C PRO A 692 -0.27 25.26 -0.46
N ASP A 693 0.93 25.84 -0.38
CA ASP A 693 1.67 26.40 -1.51
C ASP A 693 2.47 25.34 -2.29
N GLY A 694 2.62 24.12 -1.78
CA GLY A 694 3.31 23.05 -2.49
C GLY A 694 4.85 23.10 -2.43
N VAL A 695 5.46 23.59 -1.35
CA VAL A 695 6.93 23.63 -1.16
C VAL A 695 7.56 22.25 -1.29
N GLN A 696 6.88 21.20 -0.82
CA GLN A 696 7.41 19.85 -0.95
C GLN A 696 7.35 19.33 -2.39
N LEU A 697 6.27 19.60 -3.12
CA LEU A 697 6.16 19.28 -4.53
C LEU A 697 7.31 19.96 -5.30
N HIS A 698 7.46 21.28 -5.13
CA HIS A 698 8.51 22.09 -5.75
C HIS A 698 9.92 21.57 -5.45
N ASN A 699 10.27 21.44 -4.17
CA ASN A 699 11.59 21.00 -3.75
C ASN A 699 11.92 19.57 -4.17
N GLY A 700 10.91 18.69 -4.26
CA GLY A 700 11.08 17.34 -4.78
C GLY A 700 11.41 17.34 -6.28
N MET A 701 10.67 18.13 -7.06
CA MET A 701 10.87 18.27 -8.50
C MET A 701 12.25 18.82 -8.86
N TRP A 702 12.59 20.01 -8.35
CA TRP A 702 13.88 20.66 -8.62
C TRP A 702 15.04 19.88 -7.98
N GLY A 703 14.83 19.33 -6.78
CA GLY A 703 15.82 18.50 -6.08
C GLY A 703 16.16 17.22 -6.84
N SER A 704 15.17 16.52 -7.41
CA SER A 704 15.39 15.32 -8.23
C SER A 704 16.24 15.64 -9.47
N LEU A 705 15.86 16.71 -10.18
CA LEU A 705 16.54 17.12 -11.40
C LEU A 705 18.00 17.51 -11.10
N PHE A 706 18.24 18.39 -10.12
CA PHE A 706 19.59 18.86 -9.76
C PHE A 706 20.43 17.86 -8.94
N ALA A 707 19.84 16.78 -8.46
CA ALA A 707 20.58 15.61 -7.96
C ALA A 707 21.25 14.81 -9.10
N GLY A 708 20.91 15.12 -10.36
CA GLY A 708 21.38 14.41 -11.55
C GLY A 708 20.40 13.35 -12.04
N GLY A 709 19.18 13.31 -11.53
CA GLY A 709 18.14 12.41 -12.02
C GLY A 709 17.76 12.72 -13.47
N ALA A 710 17.27 11.72 -14.19
CA ALA A 710 16.81 11.85 -15.56
C ALA A 710 15.50 12.64 -15.68
N GLY A 711 14.82 12.93 -14.56
CA GLY A 711 13.54 13.63 -14.50
C GLY A 711 13.25 14.27 -13.15
N ALA A 712 12.11 14.96 -13.07
CA ALA A 712 11.62 15.64 -11.87
C ALA A 712 10.95 14.69 -10.84
N GLY A 713 10.91 13.39 -11.14
CA GLY A 713 10.21 12.39 -10.34
C GLY A 713 8.68 12.44 -10.54
N ALA A 714 7.98 11.44 -9.97
CA ALA A 714 6.53 11.37 -10.02
C ALA A 714 5.88 11.63 -8.65
N TRP A 715 5.05 12.68 -8.55
CA TRP A 715 4.36 13.03 -7.32
C TRP A 715 3.30 11.98 -6.94
N TRP A 716 3.25 11.57 -5.67
CA TRP A 716 2.32 10.54 -5.19
C TRP A 716 0.92 11.07 -4.85
N TYR A 717 0.83 12.20 -4.15
CA TYR A 717 -0.42 12.67 -3.53
C TYR A 717 -1.27 13.51 -4.50
N VAL A 718 -1.83 12.90 -5.55
CA VAL A 718 -2.61 13.63 -6.56
C VAL A 718 -3.91 14.19 -5.97
N LYS A 719 -4.85 13.33 -5.57
CA LYS A 719 -6.17 13.75 -5.05
C LYS A 719 -6.09 14.57 -3.76
N SER A 720 -5.28 14.12 -2.81
CA SER A 720 -5.29 14.68 -1.44
C SER A 720 -4.48 15.96 -1.29
N TYR A 721 -3.70 16.36 -2.31
CA TYR A 721 -2.76 17.47 -2.22
C TYR A 721 -2.70 18.28 -3.52
N LEU A 722 -2.20 17.69 -4.62
CA LEU A 722 -2.01 18.41 -5.89
C LEU A 722 -3.34 18.97 -6.44
N ASP A 723 -4.36 18.13 -6.51
CA ASP A 723 -5.69 18.48 -7.01
C ASP A 723 -6.44 19.38 -6.02
N ARG A 724 -6.36 19.05 -4.72
CA ARG A 724 -7.01 19.79 -3.64
C ARG A 724 -6.59 21.26 -3.58
N PHE A 725 -5.30 21.54 -3.78
CA PHE A 725 -4.74 22.90 -3.72
C PHE A 725 -4.43 23.50 -5.09
N ASN A 726 -4.80 22.82 -6.18
CA ASN A 726 -4.58 23.27 -7.55
C ASN A 726 -3.10 23.64 -7.85
N LEU A 727 -2.17 22.75 -7.48
CA LEU A 727 -0.73 23.01 -7.56
C LEU A 727 -0.10 22.67 -8.91
N TYR A 728 -0.91 22.36 -9.94
CA TYR A 728 -0.42 21.98 -11.27
C TYR A 728 0.45 23.07 -11.92
N GLY A 729 0.23 24.35 -11.60
CA GLY A 729 1.02 25.46 -12.14
C GLY A 729 2.53 25.35 -11.90
N GLN A 730 2.96 24.61 -10.87
CA GLN A 730 4.39 24.44 -10.56
C GLN A 730 5.17 23.59 -11.58
N TYR A 731 4.49 22.81 -12.42
CA TYR A 731 5.17 22.01 -13.45
C TYR A 731 5.75 22.88 -14.57
N ARG A 732 5.13 24.03 -14.86
CA ARG A 732 5.50 24.89 -15.99
C ARG A 732 6.90 25.52 -15.86
N PRO A 733 7.26 26.18 -14.76
CA PRO A 733 8.60 26.77 -14.61
C PRO A 733 9.73 25.76 -14.78
N LEU A 734 9.56 24.54 -14.22
CA LEU A 734 10.56 23.48 -14.39
C LEU A 734 10.63 22.99 -15.83
N ALA A 735 9.48 22.82 -16.51
CA ALA A 735 9.46 22.41 -17.91
C ALA A 735 10.16 23.44 -18.82
N GLU A 736 9.88 24.74 -18.61
CA GLU A 736 10.52 25.84 -19.34
C GLU A 736 12.03 25.89 -19.09
N PHE A 737 12.47 25.69 -17.84
CA PHE A 737 13.89 25.60 -17.50
C PHE A 737 14.55 24.37 -18.17
N ALA A 738 13.92 23.20 -18.07
CA ALA A 738 14.45 21.95 -18.60
C ALA A 738 14.66 21.99 -20.12
N LEU A 739 13.80 22.70 -20.87
CA LEU A 739 13.96 22.90 -22.32
C LEU A 739 15.21 23.70 -22.71
N ARG A 740 15.79 24.48 -21.79
CA ARG A 740 16.97 25.32 -22.04
C ARG A 740 18.29 24.62 -21.71
N VAL A 741 18.24 23.47 -21.04
CA VAL A 741 19.41 22.73 -20.60
C VAL A 741 19.70 21.60 -21.59
N PRO A 742 20.93 21.48 -22.12
CA PRO A 742 21.28 20.45 -23.09
C PRO A 742 21.65 19.13 -22.38
N TRP A 743 20.67 18.48 -21.76
CA TRP A 743 20.86 17.31 -20.88
C TRP A 743 21.68 16.17 -21.50
N THR A 744 21.52 15.96 -22.80
CA THR A 744 22.15 14.84 -23.51
C THR A 744 23.38 15.23 -24.31
N ALA A 745 23.81 16.50 -24.25
CA ALA A 745 25.03 16.93 -24.91
C ALA A 745 26.26 16.16 -24.36
N PRO A 746 27.22 15.77 -25.22
CA PRO A 746 28.40 14.98 -24.80
C PRO A 746 29.24 15.65 -23.72
N GLU A 747 29.28 16.98 -23.71
CA GLU A 747 30.02 17.78 -22.73
C GLU A 747 29.22 18.04 -21.43
N PHE A 748 27.95 17.65 -21.36
CA PHE A 748 27.11 17.91 -20.20
C PHE A 748 27.62 17.12 -18.98
N ARG A 749 27.89 17.84 -17.88
CA ARG A 749 28.45 17.25 -16.65
C ARG A 749 28.04 18.02 -15.41
N VAL A 750 28.15 17.35 -14.27
CA VAL A 750 27.92 17.97 -12.95
C VAL A 750 28.90 19.11 -12.74
N CYS A 751 28.41 20.21 -12.16
CA CYS A 751 29.22 21.37 -11.82
C CYS A 751 29.24 21.58 -10.30
N SER A 752 30.41 21.40 -9.69
CA SER A 752 30.64 21.81 -8.30
C SER A 752 30.77 23.33 -8.24
N LEU A 753 29.81 23.98 -7.59
CA LEU A 753 29.80 25.42 -7.34
C LEU A 753 30.13 25.64 -5.85
N PRO A 754 31.04 26.57 -5.53
CA PRO A 754 31.31 26.93 -4.14
C PRO A 754 30.06 27.54 -3.50
N GLU A 755 29.99 27.42 -2.18
CA GLU A 755 28.90 27.97 -1.41
C GLU A 755 28.89 29.51 -1.50
N PRO A 756 27.73 30.14 -1.73
CA PRO A 756 27.63 31.58 -1.78
C PRO A 756 28.04 32.25 -0.48
N THR A 757 28.73 33.38 -0.58
CA THR A 757 29.09 34.19 0.57
C THR A 757 28.20 35.43 0.64
N PHE A 758 27.90 35.90 1.83
CA PHE A 758 27.24 37.20 1.99
C PHE A 758 28.08 38.33 1.40
N VAL A 759 27.44 39.30 0.76
CA VAL A 759 28.12 40.56 0.38
C VAL A 759 28.48 41.33 1.65
N GLU A 760 27.53 41.40 2.58
CA GLU A 760 27.65 41.95 3.93
C GLU A 760 26.99 40.95 4.89
N ALA A 761 27.68 40.61 5.99
CA ALA A 761 27.11 39.70 6.98
C ALA A 761 25.83 40.32 7.59
N PRO A 762 24.74 39.56 7.75
CA PRO A 762 23.51 40.10 8.30
C PRO A 762 23.69 40.50 9.76
N GLU A 763 23.08 41.63 10.14
CA GLU A 763 23.16 42.18 11.50
C GLU A 763 22.51 41.26 12.54
N GLN A 764 21.39 40.63 12.17
CA GLN A 764 20.71 39.64 12.99
C GLN A 764 21.06 38.23 12.50
N ARG A 765 21.62 37.41 13.40
CA ARG A 765 21.85 35.97 13.15
C ARG A 765 20.62 35.16 13.52
N HIS A 766 20.27 34.20 12.67
CA HIS A 766 19.16 33.29 12.90
C HIS A 766 19.69 31.96 13.40
N PHE A 767 19.33 31.59 14.61
CA PHE A 767 19.81 30.36 15.21
C PHE A 767 18.79 29.24 15.03
N GLU A 768 19.27 28.11 14.53
CA GLU A 768 18.46 26.92 14.24
C GLU A 768 18.82 25.76 15.16
N ASP A 769 17.84 24.88 15.36
CA ASP A 769 18.03 23.62 16.07
C ASP A 769 18.76 22.65 15.15
N VAL A 770 19.84 22.05 15.63
CA VAL A 770 20.64 21.09 14.84
C VAL A 770 20.36 19.67 15.33
N PRO A 771 19.77 18.79 14.51
CA PRO A 771 19.59 17.39 14.88
C PRO A 771 20.94 16.67 14.89
N LEU A 772 21.18 15.85 15.91
CA LEU A 772 22.38 15.03 15.98
C LEU A 772 22.14 13.71 15.22
N PRO A 773 23.01 13.33 14.27
CA PRO A 773 22.83 12.13 13.47
C PRO A 773 22.84 10.87 14.34
N LEU A 774 21.87 9.99 14.13
CA LEU A 774 21.76 8.69 14.78
C LEU A 774 22.21 7.58 13.83
N SER A 775 22.82 6.54 14.40
CA SER A 775 23.31 5.36 13.69
C SER A 775 22.58 4.10 14.12
N SER A 776 22.30 3.24 13.15
CA SER A 776 21.78 1.89 13.39
C SER A 776 22.87 0.83 13.52
N GLN A 777 24.14 1.17 13.28
CA GLN A 777 25.26 0.23 13.28
C GLN A 777 25.38 -0.55 14.61
N TYR A 778 25.06 0.11 15.72
CA TYR A 778 25.08 -0.48 17.08
C TYR A 778 23.69 -0.50 17.73
N ALA A 779 22.60 -0.55 16.96
CA ALA A 779 21.24 -0.59 17.51
C ALA A 779 21.05 -1.77 18.49
N PHE A 780 21.59 -2.95 18.16
CA PHE A 780 21.46 -4.17 18.97
C PHE A 780 22.75 -4.61 19.66
N LYS A 781 23.78 -3.75 19.71
CA LYS A 781 25.09 -4.04 20.32
C LYS A 781 25.49 -2.88 21.24
N ILE A 782 26.43 -3.13 22.16
CA ILE A 782 27.03 -2.04 22.95
C ILE A 782 28.00 -1.28 22.04
N PRO A 783 27.83 0.05 21.85
CA PRO A 783 28.83 0.86 21.18
C PRO A 783 30.16 0.79 21.95
N PRO A 784 31.30 0.61 21.28
CA PRO A 784 32.60 0.54 21.95
C PRO A 784 33.01 1.89 22.58
N VAL A 785 32.37 2.98 22.17
CA VAL A 785 32.59 4.35 22.66
C VAL A 785 31.24 4.96 22.99
N THR A 786 31.10 5.51 24.19
CA THR A 786 29.91 6.25 24.63
C THR A 786 30.17 7.73 24.87
N ARG A 787 31.43 8.15 24.87
CA ARG A 787 31.83 9.55 25.04
C ARG A 787 31.98 10.20 23.67
N ILE A 788 31.11 11.15 23.36
CA ILE A 788 30.93 11.71 22.01
C ILE A 788 31.25 13.20 22.06
N GLU A 789 32.30 13.62 21.36
CA GLU A 789 32.61 15.05 21.21
C GLU A 789 31.65 15.67 20.19
N ILE A 790 31.06 16.82 20.56
CA ILE A 790 30.24 17.65 19.69
C ILE A 790 30.88 19.04 19.60
N ASP A 791 31.07 19.54 18.39
CA ASP A 791 31.53 20.93 18.19
C ASP A 791 30.38 21.94 18.30
N SER A 792 30.70 23.24 18.30
CA SER A 792 29.70 24.32 18.35
C SER A 792 28.77 24.36 17.12
N ARG A 793 29.02 23.54 16.10
CA ARG A 793 28.19 23.39 14.90
C ARG A 793 27.31 22.13 14.91
N GLY A 794 27.37 21.33 15.98
CA GLY A 794 26.64 20.06 16.08
C GLY A 794 27.26 18.90 15.31
N ASN A 795 28.52 19.01 14.87
CA ASN A 795 29.22 17.87 14.26
C ASN A 795 29.77 16.94 15.34
N LEU A 796 29.54 15.63 15.16
CA LEU A 796 30.02 14.61 16.07
C LEU A 796 31.35 14.04 15.59
N LYS A 797 32.28 13.84 16.52
CA LYS A 797 33.43 12.95 16.32
C LYS A 797 32.93 11.52 16.57
N GLN A 798 32.78 10.74 15.49
CA GLN A 798 32.22 9.36 15.48
C GLN A 798 30.67 9.28 15.58
N PRO A 799 29.93 9.91 14.64
CA PRO A 799 28.46 9.87 14.63
C PRO A 799 27.88 8.45 14.59
N GLU A 800 28.63 7.48 14.06
CA GLU A 800 28.24 6.08 13.99
C GLU A 800 28.03 5.40 15.36
N MET A 801 28.55 6.00 16.44
CA MET A 801 28.46 5.50 17.81
C MET A 801 27.18 5.96 18.53
N LEU A 802 26.54 7.05 18.07
CA LEU A 802 25.33 7.58 18.68
C LEU A 802 24.09 6.80 18.20
N ARG A 803 23.38 6.14 19.11
CA ARG A 803 22.15 5.40 18.82
C ARG A 803 20.93 6.09 19.43
N GLY A 804 19.78 5.95 18.79
CA GLY A 804 18.49 6.44 19.31
C GLY A 804 17.83 5.55 20.36
N GLN A 805 18.56 4.63 20.99
CA GLN A 805 18.02 3.63 21.93
C GLN A 805 18.78 3.68 23.25
N LEU A 806 18.12 4.17 24.29
CA LEU A 806 18.60 4.19 25.66
C LEU A 806 18.16 2.91 26.37
N ASN A 807 18.99 1.86 26.27
CA ASN A 807 18.72 0.57 26.92
C ASN A 807 18.98 0.64 28.43
N CYS A 808 18.10 0.01 29.21
CA CYS A 808 18.12 0.00 30.67
C CYS A 808 18.85 -1.22 31.25
N ALA A 809 18.87 -2.35 30.54
CA ALA A 809 19.48 -3.60 31.01
C ALA A 809 21.01 -3.59 30.92
N GLU A 810 21.72 -3.99 31.98
CA GLU A 810 23.18 -3.93 32.11
C GLU A 810 23.96 -4.50 30.91
N GLY A 811 23.52 -5.64 30.34
CA GLY A 811 24.18 -6.26 29.19
C GLY A 811 24.06 -5.48 27.86
N ARG A 812 23.30 -4.39 27.82
CA ARG A 812 23.12 -3.51 26.65
C ARG A 812 23.22 -2.02 26.98
N LYS A 813 23.36 -1.68 28.27
CA LYS A 813 23.38 -0.32 28.78
C LYS A 813 24.67 0.37 28.35
N ALA A 814 24.51 1.50 27.68
CA ALA A 814 25.62 2.29 27.14
C ALA A 814 25.15 3.74 26.96
N PRO A 815 25.02 4.50 28.06
CA PRO A 815 24.48 5.86 28.01
C PRO A 815 25.48 6.79 27.30
N PRO A 816 25.05 7.58 26.29
CA PRO A 816 25.92 8.56 25.66
C PRO A 816 26.28 9.67 26.65
N THR A 817 27.54 10.09 26.60
CA THR A 817 28.05 11.30 27.28
C THR A 817 28.55 12.26 26.23
N PHE A 818 27.82 13.36 26.04
CA PHE A 818 28.17 14.41 25.10
C PHE A 818 29.17 15.36 25.73
N VAL A 819 30.22 15.68 25.00
CA VAL A 819 31.25 16.61 25.47
C VAL A 819 31.37 17.73 24.47
N THR A 820 31.15 18.94 24.97
CA THR A 820 30.94 20.11 24.13
C THR A 820 31.62 21.33 24.73
N CYS A 821 31.88 22.33 23.89
CA CYS A 821 32.27 23.66 24.30
C CYS A 821 31.47 24.67 23.47
N PHE A 822 30.54 25.37 24.12
CA PHE A 822 29.69 26.37 23.46
C PHE A 822 30.13 27.79 23.84
N ASP A 823 30.06 28.71 22.88
CA ASP A 823 30.38 30.13 23.06
C ASP A 823 29.20 30.96 23.61
N ARG A 824 28.02 30.33 23.72
CA ARG A 824 26.75 30.92 24.17
C ARG A 824 25.84 29.83 24.75
N PRO A 825 24.72 30.20 25.39
CA PRO A 825 23.76 29.20 25.88
C PRO A 825 23.16 28.41 24.71
N VAL A 826 23.05 27.09 24.87
CA VAL A 826 22.50 26.14 23.91
C VAL A 826 21.64 25.13 24.65
N ASP A 827 20.49 24.74 24.08
CA ASP A 827 19.68 23.69 24.68
C ASP A 827 20.06 22.31 24.14
N LEU A 828 20.27 21.30 24.98
CA LEU A 828 20.20 19.91 24.53
C LEU A 828 18.73 19.44 24.61
N ILE A 829 18.13 19.20 23.45
CA ILE A 829 16.74 18.74 23.32
C ILE A 829 16.76 17.23 23.09
N ILE A 830 16.08 16.49 23.96
CA ILE A 830 15.89 15.03 23.86
C ILE A 830 14.41 14.79 23.56
N HIS A 831 14.11 14.30 22.36
CA HIS A 831 12.75 13.96 21.95
C HIS A 831 12.53 12.47 22.21
N VAL A 832 11.65 12.14 23.16
CA VAL A 832 11.28 10.76 23.46
C VAL A 832 10.13 10.36 22.57
N THR A 833 10.37 9.41 21.66
CA THR A 833 9.38 8.97 20.67
C THR A 833 8.66 7.71 21.12
N GLN A 834 9.31 6.91 21.96
CA GLN A 834 8.74 5.65 22.42
C GLN A 834 9.34 5.20 23.75
N SER A 835 8.52 4.54 24.56
CA SER A 835 8.95 3.76 25.72
C SER A 835 8.63 2.29 25.49
N VAL A 836 9.63 1.42 25.67
CA VAL A 836 9.46 -0.03 25.59
C VAL A 836 9.89 -0.67 26.90
N GLY A 837 9.00 -1.42 27.55
CA GLY A 837 9.24 -1.99 28.87
C GLY A 837 7.97 -2.01 29.71
N ASP A 838 8.00 -1.34 30.85
CA ASP A 838 6.88 -1.25 31.79
C ASP A 838 6.77 0.16 32.42
N ALA A 839 5.97 0.27 33.49
CA ALA A 839 5.74 1.53 34.19
C ALA A 839 6.99 2.14 34.85
N SER A 840 8.11 1.41 34.95
CA SER A 840 9.33 1.89 35.62
C SER A 840 10.26 2.74 34.74
N ASN A 841 10.03 2.75 33.42
CA ASN A 841 10.89 3.45 32.48
C ASN A 841 11.01 4.95 32.81
N THR A 842 12.24 5.46 32.93
CA THR A 842 12.55 6.83 33.37
C THR A 842 13.77 7.36 32.63
N LEU A 843 13.69 8.59 32.11
CA LEU A 843 14.83 9.32 31.53
C LEU A 843 15.59 10.09 32.61
N LEU A 844 16.91 9.98 32.58
CA LEU A 844 17.84 10.73 33.42
C LEU A 844 18.81 11.54 32.55
N VAL A 845 19.07 12.78 32.97
CA VAL A 845 20.14 13.60 32.37
C VAL A 845 20.97 14.21 33.47
N ASP A 846 22.28 13.99 33.42
CA ASP A 846 23.26 14.63 34.28
C ASP A 846 24.04 15.67 33.46
N LEU A 847 24.17 16.90 33.98
CA LEU A 847 24.99 17.98 33.43
C LEU A 847 26.15 18.21 34.40
N ASP A 848 27.38 18.03 33.92
CA ASP A 848 28.62 18.16 34.70
C ASP A 848 28.63 17.34 36.00
N GLY A 849 27.99 16.16 35.96
CA GLY A 849 27.88 15.25 37.10
C GLY A 849 26.72 15.54 38.05
N GLU A 850 25.97 16.63 37.85
CA GLU A 850 24.77 16.96 38.63
C GLU A 850 23.49 16.56 37.88
N ARG A 851 22.51 16.00 38.61
CA ARG A 851 21.24 15.56 38.04
C ARG A 851 20.39 16.75 37.60
N ALA A 852 20.31 16.99 36.30
CA ALA A 852 19.49 18.04 35.70
C ALA A 852 18.03 17.58 35.46
N ILE A 853 17.84 16.36 34.96
CA ILE A 853 16.50 15.82 34.63
C ILE A 853 16.29 14.43 35.23
N LYS A 854 15.10 14.21 35.79
CA LYS A 854 14.56 12.88 36.09
C LYS A 854 13.07 12.87 35.74
N THR A 855 12.71 12.25 34.62
CA THR A 855 11.34 12.26 34.10
C THR A 855 10.85 10.84 33.81
N PRO A 856 9.70 10.40 34.37
CA PRO A 856 9.14 9.09 34.07
C PRO A 856 8.52 9.05 32.67
N PHE A 857 8.68 7.91 32.00
CA PHE A 857 8.11 7.57 30.69
C PHE A 857 7.55 6.14 30.74
N PRO A 858 6.48 5.88 31.50
CA PRO A 858 5.95 4.53 31.69
C PRO A 858 5.47 3.91 30.38
N ALA A 859 5.60 2.59 30.24
CA ALA A 859 5.01 1.84 29.14
C ALA A 859 3.86 0.96 29.66
N GLY A 860 2.69 1.05 29.01
CA GLY A 860 1.51 0.26 29.37
C GLY A 860 0.19 0.97 29.08
N LYS A 861 -0.92 0.23 29.16
CA LYS A 861 -2.27 0.75 28.92
C LYS A 861 -2.69 1.90 29.85
N GLU A 862 -2.10 1.96 31.03
CA GLU A 862 -2.31 3.06 31.99
C GLU A 862 -1.64 4.36 31.53
N ALA A 863 -0.54 4.28 30.78
CA ALA A 863 0.14 5.43 30.20
C ALA A 863 -0.54 5.92 28.92
N ASP A 864 -0.87 4.99 28.01
CA ASP A 864 -1.71 5.27 26.83
C ASP A 864 -2.57 4.03 26.53
N PRO A 865 -3.91 4.15 26.43
CA PRO A 865 -4.80 3.05 26.03
C PRO A 865 -4.44 2.37 24.69
N LYS A 866 -3.72 3.08 23.80
CA LYS A 866 -3.24 2.58 22.50
C LYS A 866 -1.92 1.81 22.60
N SER A 867 -1.35 1.66 23.80
CA SER A 867 -0.12 0.92 24.01
C SER A 867 -0.25 -0.53 23.57
N GLU A 868 0.79 -1.03 22.90
CA GLU A 868 0.83 -2.38 22.35
C GLU A 868 1.66 -3.30 23.25
N TYR A 869 1.16 -4.50 23.54
CA TYR A 869 1.92 -5.51 24.27
C TYR A 869 2.70 -6.39 23.30
N ILE A 870 4.00 -6.56 23.55
CA ILE A 870 4.93 -7.35 22.76
C ILE A 870 5.22 -8.65 23.51
N GLU A 871 4.40 -9.67 23.24
CA GLU A 871 4.41 -10.97 23.93
C GLU A 871 5.80 -11.64 23.90
N ALA A 872 6.51 -11.58 22.78
CA ALA A 872 7.82 -12.23 22.61
C ALA A 872 8.90 -11.75 23.59
N TYR A 873 8.75 -10.56 24.18
CA TYR A 873 9.72 -9.95 25.09
C TYR A 873 9.11 -9.52 26.42
N ASP A 874 7.84 -9.85 26.66
CA ASP A 874 7.07 -9.40 27.84
C ASP A 874 7.17 -7.87 28.06
N ASN A 875 7.06 -7.07 27.01
CA ASN A 875 7.20 -5.62 27.10
C ASN A 875 5.96 -4.90 26.56
N TRP A 876 5.61 -3.77 27.15
CA TRP A 876 4.71 -2.80 26.55
C TRP A 876 5.47 -1.85 25.64
N ARG A 877 4.79 -1.33 24.63
CA ARG A 877 5.25 -0.26 23.74
C ARG A 877 4.25 0.88 23.77
N THR A 878 4.71 2.05 24.21
CA THR A 878 3.93 3.27 24.32
C THR A 878 4.60 4.38 23.51
N ALA A 879 3.83 5.04 22.64
CA ALA A 879 4.32 6.14 21.82
C ALA A 879 4.28 7.46 22.61
N TYR A 880 5.28 8.31 22.40
CA TYR A 880 5.47 9.60 23.06
C TYR A 880 5.83 10.66 22.00
N ASP A 881 5.63 11.94 22.32
CA ASP A 881 6.03 13.10 21.49
C ASP A 881 6.61 14.24 22.35
N GLU A 882 7.16 13.90 23.51
CA GLU A 882 7.64 14.84 24.51
C GLU A 882 9.09 15.24 24.25
N ARG A 883 9.35 16.53 24.37
CA ARG A 883 10.69 17.11 24.24
C ARG A 883 11.17 17.56 25.60
N ILE A 884 12.25 16.94 26.06
CA ILE A 884 12.95 17.34 27.27
C ILE A 884 14.06 18.31 26.87
N VAL A 885 13.98 19.54 27.39
CA VAL A 885 14.94 20.60 27.12
C VAL A 885 15.90 20.70 28.30
N VAL A 886 17.19 20.60 28.02
CA VAL A 886 18.26 20.72 29.02
C VAL A 886 19.10 21.95 28.66
N PRO A 887 18.92 23.09 29.34
CA PRO A 887 19.70 24.28 29.07
C PRO A 887 21.17 24.06 29.43
N VAL A 888 22.07 24.35 28.49
CA VAL A 888 23.52 24.24 28.65
C VAL A 888 24.12 25.64 28.59
N PRO A 889 24.83 26.12 29.63
CA PRO A 889 25.44 27.44 29.61
C PRO A 889 26.65 27.50 28.65
N PRO A 890 27.18 28.71 28.37
CA PRO A 890 28.45 28.85 27.64
C PRO A 890 29.59 28.24 28.44
N GLY A 891 30.54 27.60 27.75
CA GLY A 891 31.69 26.93 28.36
C GLY A 891 31.79 25.47 27.95
N GLN A 892 32.70 24.77 28.61
CA GLN A 892 32.94 23.33 28.40
C GLN A 892 32.06 22.51 29.34
N HIS A 893 31.33 21.54 28.79
CA HIS A 893 30.35 20.74 29.54
C HIS A 893 30.40 19.25 29.16
N GLU A 894 30.07 18.39 30.13
CA GLU A 894 29.75 16.98 29.92
C GLU A 894 28.28 16.71 30.24
N ILE A 895 27.55 16.12 29.29
CA ILE A 895 26.12 15.84 29.42
C ILE A 895 25.88 14.35 29.23
N ARG A 896 25.52 13.65 30.30
CA ARG A 896 25.25 12.20 30.28
C ARG A 896 23.76 11.96 30.21
N VAL A 897 23.31 11.20 29.21
CA VAL A 897 21.90 10.83 29.02
C VAL A 897 21.71 9.34 29.24
N GLU A 898 20.79 8.98 30.13
CA GLU A 898 20.57 7.59 30.55
C GLU A 898 19.08 7.28 30.68
N ALA A 899 18.71 6.01 30.51
CA ALA A 899 17.40 5.51 30.87
C ALA A 899 17.51 4.40 31.94
N LEU A 900 16.55 4.39 32.85
CA LEU A 900 16.31 3.30 33.81
C LEU A 900 14.97 2.65 33.51
N GLY A 901 14.82 1.38 33.88
CA GLY A 901 13.56 0.62 33.74
C GLY A 901 13.79 -0.77 33.16
N LYS A 902 12.74 -1.37 32.57
CA LYS A 902 12.75 -2.77 32.13
C LYS A 902 13.53 -3.01 30.84
N ASP A 903 13.33 -2.19 29.80
CA ASP A 903 13.95 -2.42 28.49
C ASP A 903 14.63 -1.18 27.91
N ARG A 904 13.90 -0.20 27.34
CA ARG A 904 14.52 1.00 26.75
C ARG A 904 13.59 2.19 26.52
N LEU A 905 14.19 3.37 26.32
CA LEU A 905 13.56 4.50 25.64
C LEU A 905 14.12 4.66 24.21
N GLU A 906 13.26 5.04 23.26
CA GLU A 906 13.67 5.46 21.93
C GLU A 906 13.63 7.00 21.85
N VAL A 907 14.75 7.58 21.41
CA VAL A 907 15.01 9.02 21.50
C VAL A 907 15.71 9.59 20.27
N GLU A 908 15.47 10.87 20.03
CA GLU A 908 16.24 11.72 19.12
C GLU A 908 16.88 12.87 19.89
N TYR A 909 18.02 13.37 19.41
CA TYR A 909 18.76 14.48 20.04
C TYR A 909 18.84 15.68 19.09
N LYS A 910 18.71 16.90 19.63
CA LYS A 910 18.99 18.15 18.92
C LYS A 910 19.72 19.13 19.83
N LEU A 911 20.53 19.99 19.23
CA LEU A 911 21.04 21.18 19.91
C LEU A 911 20.18 22.38 19.51
N GLY A 912 19.40 22.90 20.45
CA GLY A 912 18.48 24.01 20.27
C GLY A 912 19.22 25.33 20.12
N GLY A 913 18.92 26.06 19.04
CA GLY A 913 19.53 27.35 18.73
C GLY A 913 21.05 27.36 18.64
N ALA A 914 21.69 26.22 18.37
CA ALA A 914 23.15 26.04 18.49
C ALA A 914 23.96 26.62 17.34
N VAL A 915 23.37 26.74 16.15
CA VAL A 915 24.11 27.17 14.95
C VAL A 915 23.38 28.30 14.25
N ALA A 916 24.14 29.34 13.87
CA ALA A 916 23.61 30.38 13.00
C ALA A 916 23.39 29.78 11.62
N PHE A 917 22.19 29.93 11.08
CA PHE A 917 21.82 29.56 9.73
C PHE A 917 22.81 30.13 8.69
N GLU A 918 23.28 31.34 8.96
CA GLU A 918 24.27 32.07 8.17
C GLU A 918 25.66 31.41 8.15
N ASP A 919 26.03 30.67 9.20
CA ASP A 919 27.33 29.98 9.32
C ASP A 919 27.32 28.60 8.63
N LEU A 920 26.15 28.11 8.18
CA LEU A 920 25.95 26.80 7.52
C LEU A 920 25.82 26.90 5.99
N ALA A 921 26.25 28.02 5.41
CA ALA A 921 26.04 28.34 3.99
C ALA A 921 24.55 28.22 3.62
N PRO A 922 23.77 29.29 3.82
CA PRO A 922 22.30 29.23 3.86
C PRO A 922 21.65 28.83 2.52
N LEU A 923 22.42 28.79 1.44
CA LEU A 923 21.98 28.30 0.12
C LEU A 923 22.55 26.91 -0.18
N ARG A 924 21.68 26.00 -0.61
CA ARG A 924 22.08 24.78 -1.33
C ARG A 924 22.30 25.18 -2.79
N VAL A 925 23.54 25.08 -3.26
CA VAL A 925 23.86 25.36 -4.66
C VAL A 925 24.21 24.07 -5.38
N ARG A 926 23.52 23.81 -6.49
CA ARG A 926 23.76 22.67 -7.37
C ARG A 926 23.77 23.15 -8.80
N GLY A 927 24.53 22.49 -9.66
CA GLY A 927 24.52 22.86 -11.06
C GLY A 927 25.11 21.83 -11.98
N PHE A 928 24.95 22.13 -13.25
CA PHE A 928 25.50 21.43 -14.39
C PHE A 928 26.30 22.42 -15.23
N ARG A 929 27.21 21.90 -16.04
CA ARG A 929 27.97 22.69 -17.00
C ARG A 929 28.13 21.97 -18.32
N THR A 930 28.30 22.75 -19.37
CA THR A 930 28.93 22.33 -20.63
C THR A 930 30.32 22.95 -20.69
N ASP A 931 30.90 23.03 -21.88
CA ASP A 931 32.15 23.78 -22.07
C ASP A 931 31.92 25.29 -22.00
N ASN A 932 30.76 25.77 -22.46
CA ASN A 932 30.45 27.18 -22.64
C ASN A 932 29.19 27.63 -21.88
N ALA A 933 28.70 26.83 -20.93
CA ALA A 933 27.56 27.21 -20.10
C ALA A 933 27.60 26.59 -18.70
N ILE A 934 26.93 27.25 -17.75
CA ILE A 934 26.63 26.74 -16.41
C ILE A 934 25.14 26.95 -16.14
N TYR A 935 24.50 25.93 -15.58
CA TYR A 935 23.10 25.94 -15.15
C TYR A 935 23.07 25.63 -13.66
N ALA A 936 22.56 26.52 -12.83
CA ALA A 936 22.59 26.36 -11.38
C ALA A 936 21.20 26.55 -10.76
N TRP A 937 20.94 25.81 -9.69
CA TRP A 937 19.81 26.00 -8.79
C TRP A 937 20.33 26.33 -7.39
N LEU A 938 19.84 27.45 -6.85
CA LEU A 938 20.23 27.99 -5.56
C LEU A 938 18.99 27.99 -4.68
N GLN A 939 18.95 27.08 -3.71
CA GLN A 939 17.80 26.86 -2.86
C GLN A 939 18.09 27.33 -1.43
N ASN A 940 17.20 28.16 -0.87
CA ASN A 940 17.27 28.59 0.52
C ASN A 940 17.03 27.39 1.44
N ARG A 941 18.03 27.02 2.25
CA ARG A 941 17.96 25.87 3.16
C ARG A 941 16.78 25.95 4.13
N SER A 942 16.33 27.16 4.47
CA SER A 942 15.16 27.38 5.34
C SER A 942 13.81 27.22 4.61
N SER A 943 13.78 27.24 3.28
CA SER A 943 12.57 27.04 2.46
C SER A 943 12.24 25.56 2.35
N THR A 944 11.69 24.99 3.43
CA THR A 944 11.30 23.58 3.51
C THR A 944 9.88 23.45 4.05
N TRP A 945 9.18 22.41 3.59
CA TRP A 945 7.83 22.10 4.06
C TRP A 945 7.80 21.84 5.58
N ARG A 946 8.88 21.28 6.14
CA ARG A 946 8.99 21.07 7.59
C ARG A 946 8.95 22.38 8.36
N ARG A 947 9.64 23.41 7.87
CA ARG A 947 9.66 24.70 8.54
C ARG A 947 8.24 25.29 8.64
N LEU A 948 7.48 25.19 7.55
CA LEU A 948 6.07 25.58 7.52
C LEU A 948 5.22 24.74 8.48
N TRP A 949 5.46 23.42 8.53
CA TRP A 949 4.83 22.53 9.51
C TRP A 949 5.11 22.93 10.96
N ASP A 950 6.33 23.38 11.26
CA ASP A 950 6.70 23.90 12.58
C ASP A 950 6.20 25.35 12.82
N GLY A 951 5.36 25.89 11.93
CA GLY A 951 4.75 27.23 12.04
C GLY A 951 5.71 28.39 11.76
N LYS A 952 6.86 28.12 11.13
CA LYS A 952 7.91 29.11 10.85
C LYS A 952 7.95 29.45 9.36
N ALA A 953 8.11 30.74 9.04
CA ALA A 953 8.35 31.18 7.67
C ALA A 953 9.83 30.93 7.25
N PRO A 954 10.14 30.70 5.96
CA PRO A 954 11.51 30.74 5.46
C PRO A 954 12.22 32.04 5.84
N ILE A 955 13.50 31.97 6.16
CA ILE A 955 14.34 33.13 6.49
C ILE A 955 14.78 33.78 5.17
N PRO A 956 14.35 35.02 4.84
CA PRO A 956 14.77 35.69 3.62
C PRO A 956 16.28 35.91 3.60
N LEU A 957 16.91 35.69 2.45
CA LEU A 957 18.35 35.88 2.29
C LEU A 957 18.64 37.18 1.52
N PRO A 958 19.51 38.06 2.06
CA PRO A 958 19.94 39.26 1.36
C PRO A 958 20.84 38.93 0.16
N LYS A 959 21.38 39.96 -0.50
CA LYS A 959 22.29 39.77 -1.63
C LYS A 959 23.54 38.98 -1.20
N MET A 960 23.89 38.00 -2.02
CA MET A 960 25.06 37.14 -1.83
C MET A 960 25.94 37.16 -3.10
N ARG A 961 27.15 36.61 -3.02
CA ARG A 961 28.06 36.42 -4.15
C ARG A 961 28.21 34.93 -4.46
N LEU A 962 28.10 34.58 -5.74
CA LEU A 962 28.43 33.25 -6.26
C LEU A 962 29.73 33.36 -7.07
N THR A 963 30.75 32.59 -6.71
CA THR A 963 31.94 32.42 -7.53
C THR A 963 31.74 31.23 -8.44
N CYS A 964 31.74 31.43 -9.76
CA CYS A 964 31.60 30.35 -10.73
C CYS A 964 32.96 29.70 -11.01
N PRO A 965 33.01 28.38 -11.28
CA PRO A 965 34.18 27.74 -11.87
C PRO A 965 34.64 28.45 -13.14
N GLN A 966 35.93 28.33 -13.45
CA GLN A 966 36.51 28.97 -14.63
C GLN A 966 35.78 28.52 -15.91
N LEU A 967 35.36 29.51 -16.68
CA LEU A 967 34.79 29.40 -18.02
C LEU A 967 35.84 29.86 -19.04
N PRO A 968 35.77 29.38 -20.30
CA PRO A 968 36.57 29.93 -21.39
C PRO A 968 36.45 31.46 -21.50
N GLN A 969 37.49 32.10 -22.02
CA GLN A 969 37.45 33.55 -22.24
C GLN A 969 36.34 33.92 -23.22
N GLY A 970 35.54 34.93 -22.89
CA GLY A 970 34.51 35.48 -23.76
C GLY A 970 33.35 36.12 -23.01
N THR A 971 32.39 36.63 -23.78
CA THR A 971 31.18 37.25 -23.24
C THR A 971 30.13 36.19 -22.91
N TYR A 972 29.58 36.25 -21.71
CA TYR A 972 28.50 35.38 -21.24
C TYR A 972 27.25 36.20 -20.90
N ARG A 973 26.08 35.67 -21.24
CA ARG A 973 24.79 36.14 -20.73
C ARG A 973 24.49 35.37 -19.45
N VAL A 974 24.31 36.10 -18.36
CA VAL A 974 23.80 35.59 -17.08
C VAL A 974 22.33 35.95 -16.99
N GLU A 975 21.50 34.96 -16.70
CA GLU A 975 20.07 35.13 -16.51
C GLU A 975 19.64 34.49 -15.19
N TRP A 976 18.93 35.27 -14.36
CA TRP A 976 18.29 34.79 -13.15
C TRP A 976 16.84 34.41 -13.45
N PHE A 977 16.44 33.23 -13.01
CA PHE A 977 15.16 32.61 -13.30
C PHE A 977 14.41 32.30 -12.01
N ASP A 978 13.17 32.77 -11.91
CA ASP A 978 12.26 32.45 -10.82
C ASP A 978 11.70 31.04 -11.03
N THR A 979 12.07 30.12 -10.14
CA THR A 979 11.70 28.71 -10.23
C THR A 979 10.23 28.46 -9.94
N TRP A 980 9.51 29.40 -9.33
CA TRP A 980 8.09 29.29 -8.99
C TRP A 980 7.17 29.89 -10.05
N THR A 981 7.61 30.98 -10.69
CA THR A 981 6.77 31.69 -11.67
C THR A 981 7.20 31.49 -13.12
N GLY A 982 8.41 30.96 -13.36
CA GLY A 982 8.98 30.80 -14.69
C GLY A 982 9.51 32.11 -15.30
N LYS A 983 9.47 33.22 -14.55
CA LYS A 983 9.87 34.53 -15.06
C LYS A 983 11.38 34.75 -14.94
N THR A 984 11.95 35.39 -15.95
CA THR A 984 13.30 35.97 -15.85
C THR A 984 13.27 37.15 -14.87
N LEU A 985 14.04 37.04 -13.78
CA LEU A 985 14.20 38.08 -12.76
C LEU A 985 15.15 39.20 -13.22
N GLY A 986 16.08 38.87 -14.11
CA GLY A 986 17.02 39.82 -14.70
C GLY A 986 18.06 39.12 -15.57
N SER A 987 18.66 39.87 -16.50
CA SER A 987 19.76 39.39 -17.32
C SER A 987 20.85 40.44 -17.47
N GLN A 988 22.10 40.00 -17.52
CA GLN A 988 23.27 40.86 -17.73
C GLN A 988 24.30 40.14 -18.59
N LYS A 989 25.13 40.92 -19.30
CA LYS A 989 26.33 40.40 -19.97
C LYS A 989 27.54 40.59 -19.06
N VAL A 990 28.38 39.57 -18.98
CA VAL A 990 29.61 39.56 -18.18
C VAL A 990 30.76 39.00 -19.03
N GLU A 991 31.97 39.49 -18.79
CA GLU A 991 33.17 38.99 -19.46
C GLU A 991 33.87 37.96 -18.57
N ALA A 992 34.05 36.74 -19.07
CA ALA A 992 34.95 35.78 -18.46
C ALA A 992 36.36 36.01 -19.03
N ALA A 993 37.33 36.15 -18.13
CA ALA A 993 38.75 36.32 -18.45
C ALA A 993 39.58 35.28 -17.65
N ASP A 994 40.86 35.54 -17.39
CA ASP A 994 41.75 34.64 -16.63
C ASP A 994 41.39 34.47 -15.14
N ARG A 995 40.25 35.00 -14.69
CA ARG A 995 39.78 34.93 -13.29
C ARG A 995 38.37 34.32 -13.22
N PRO A 996 38.06 33.57 -12.14
CA PRO A 996 36.71 33.08 -11.88
C PRO A 996 35.67 34.21 -11.89
N LEU A 997 34.54 33.97 -12.55
CA LEU A 997 33.43 34.91 -12.62
C LEU A 997 32.74 35.01 -11.26
N VAL A 998 32.55 36.22 -10.74
CA VAL A 998 31.85 36.47 -9.47
C VAL A 998 30.53 37.18 -9.76
N LEU A 999 29.42 36.51 -9.45
CA LEU A 999 28.07 36.98 -9.71
C LEU A 999 27.40 37.49 -8.45
N SER A 1000 26.65 38.58 -8.57
CA SER A 1000 25.75 39.03 -7.52
C SER A 1000 24.44 38.25 -7.63
N ILE A 1001 24.10 37.52 -6.58
CA ILE A 1001 22.84 36.78 -6.45
C ILE A 1001 21.76 37.78 -5.99
N PRO A 1002 20.55 37.79 -6.60
CA PRO A 1002 19.42 38.57 -6.08
C PRO A 1002 19.04 38.12 -4.66
N PRO A 1003 18.25 38.90 -3.89
CA PRO A 1003 17.64 38.38 -2.67
C PRO A 1003 16.85 37.10 -2.93
N ILE A 1004 16.92 36.11 -2.03
CA ILE A 1004 16.27 34.81 -2.19
C ILE A 1004 15.42 34.49 -0.96
N ASP A 1005 14.11 34.43 -1.16
CA ASP A 1005 13.18 33.95 -0.13
C ASP A 1005 13.09 32.41 -0.14
N ARG A 1006 12.95 31.82 -1.33
CA ARG A 1006 12.73 30.38 -1.52
C ARG A 1006 13.86 29.72 -2.29
N ASP A 1007 13.97 30.01 -3.58
CA ASP A 1007 15.00 29.49 -4.46
C ASP A 1007 14.96 30.22 -5.80
N VAL A 1008 16.06 30.17 -6.54
CA VAL A 1008 16.19 30.70 -7.90
C VAL A 1008 17.06 29.78 -8.73
N ALA A 1009 16.93 29.85 -10.04
CA ALA A 1009 17.87 29.24 -10.97
C ALA A 1009 18.69 30.32 -11.71
N CYS A 1010 19.85 29.92 -12.20
CA CYS A 1010 20.76 30.77 -12.96
C CYS A 1010 21.21 30.04 -14.22
N LEU A 1011 21.15 30.73 -15.36
CA LEU A 1011 21.69 30.28 -16.63
C LEU A 1011 22.82 31.22 -17.03
N ILE A 1012 24.02 30.66 -17.23
CA ILE A 1012 25.21 31.38 -17.66
C ILE A 1012 25.61 30.78 -19.00
N GLU A 1013 25.43 31.51 -20.09
CA GLU A 1013 25.59 30.98 -21.45
C GLU A 1013 26.48 31.91 -22.28
N GLN A 1014 27.45 31.37 -23.01
CA GLN A 1014 28.29 32.18 -23.89
C GLN A 1014 27.43 32.85 -24.98
N VAL A 1015 27.65 34.14 -25.19
CA VAL A 1015 27.03 34.89 -26.28
C VAL A 1015 27.77 34.51 -27.57
N LYS A 1016 27.04 33.94 -28.53
CA LYS A 1016 27.56 33.64 -29.86
C LYS A 1016 27.75 34.90 -30.69
#